data_AF-A0A101SBV4-F1
#
_entry.id   AF-A0A101SBV4-F1
#
_cell.length_a   1.000
_cell.length_b   1.000
_cell.length_c   1.000
_cell.angle_alpha   90.00
_cell.angle_beta   90.00
_cell.angle_gamma   90.00
#
_symmetry.space_group_name_H-M   'P 1'
#
loop_
_entity.id
_entity.type
_entity.pdbx_description
1 polymer ?
#
loop_
_entity_poly.entity_id
_entity_poly.type
_entity_poly.pdbx_seq_one_letter_code
_entity_poly.pdbx_strand_id
1 'polypeptide(L)'
;MAATEFAILGPLRVVRSGAVLPLGGPRQRAVLALLVVELNQAVPTDRLIDEVWDGEAPDGAVTSVQTYVFHLRRALDPDRARGAPCEVLESRNHGYLLRAGPLATDAGRFEAGLWEGREALDAGRYAEAASTLRRALALWRGAVLEDLGDHGFVRREAARLEELRLSALEARIEADLALGRHTTVVGELEQLVAGHPLRERLSAQLMLALYRCGRQAEALTCYQRLRERLREELGLDPDESVRRVHQAILAHDLAAGSPPRRTVRGQRRRRLPARVVSLTAIAALCAGLVSGASAPRPATRVLVANTVGAVSGGSGAPVPVGQSPDGLAYGAGSVWVANNGDDSVSRIDPQTHAVQLIPVGSDPVAVAVSGDDVWVANSGDGTVSRINASVDRVVDILPVGNLPSGIAAGPAGVWVALGGDSAVRRIDPESGRVGKAVAVGGGPAGIGVGERTVWVANSLDGTVTPVDVVTGQARGAVLVGAGPQGVAVTEDAVWVANGLSLTVSRIDTRTGVVTVQEVGDGPRAVVAGPDGVWVSNEYDATVVRLDPRTARPLRTIRTGSAPRGLALAGGTVWAAGRALAAPGHRGGTLTVLGWGGATDYGIDPASVYNAEADLALSVAYDHLVGWRQSPGGSELTLVPDLAGELPRPTDGGRTYTFPLRRGLRYSDGRRVAPADFLRGIRRALTADEGNPGYFTRIVGGAACVARPQRCDLSRGMSTDDDAHTVTFHLTAADPAFLNKLTMFVVPTPPGVQDPNVGFRPLPATGPYQVADYRKGKQLTLKRNPFFREWSHVAQPAGYPDVIRWRTLESTQQQVAEVNAGRADLAIQLNTHPKPSYLRQLAVRHPTRLHTSSSFFTVYETFNTRVPPFDDRRVRQAVSYAVDRDRLVELMGGPQIVSSTCQSLPKGFPGYRSYCPYTRQPGADGMWQGPDLARARKLIAESGTRGMTVGVWTWRMESSRRAAAYLVDLLDDLGYRATLHVLPDDRYWNTVGDSRTRAQLVFQGWSPDYPSSGTFFTPLLTCDGFKPADGPGTLNYAEYCSPSFDRLVDTAQAAERFDPGRARQLWGRIDRRVIDEALWLPVVNFKQVSFTSTRLGNYQATPAFGPIVSQMWVR
;
A
#
# COMPACT_ATOMS: atom_id res chain seq x y z
N MET A 1 -19.03 -30.43 -35.20
CA MET A 1 -17.83 -31.03 -34.57
C MET A 1 -18.28 -32.03 -33.53
N ALA A 2 -17.70 -33.24 -33.52
CA ALA A 2 -17.97 -34.21 -32.45
C ALA A 2 -17.54 -33.61 -31.10
N ALA A 3 -18.41 -33.69 -30.08
CA ALA A 3 -18.07 -33.19 -28.75
C ALA A 3 -16.95 -34.05 -28.14
N THR A 4 -15.82 -33.42 -27.82
CA THR A 4 -14.71 -34.03 -27.07
C THR A 4 -14.85 -33.65 -25.61
N GLU A 5 -14.98 -34.64 -24.74
CA GLU A 5 -15.08 -34.46 -23.29
C GLU A 5 -13.77 -34.86 -22.62
N PHE A 6 -13.24 -33.97 -21.78
CA PHE A 6 -12.06 -34.20 -20.97
C PHE A 6 -12.48 -34.48 -19.54
N ALA A 7 -11.88 -35.48 -18.91
CA ALA A 7 -12.28 -35.91 -17.59
C ALA A 7 -11.07 -36.07 -16.68
N ILE A 8 -10.99 -35.22 -15.66
CA ILE A 8 -9.87 -35.06 -14.73
C ILE A 8 -10.26 -35.33 -13.27
N LEU A 9 -11.55 -35.52 -12.96
CA LEU A 9 -12.04 -35.90 -11.63
C LEU A 9 -11.92 -37.42 -11.44
N GLY A 10 -10.67 -37.91 -11.41
CA GLY A 10 -10.27 -39.32 -11.53
C GLY A 10 -9.08 -39.43 -12.49
N PRO A 11 -8.70 -40.65 -12.92
CA PRO A 11 -7.67 -40.82 -13.93
C PRO A 11 -7.97 -40.04 -15.22
N LEU A 12 -6.95 -39.43 -15.84
CA LEU A 12 -7.10 -38.64 -17.07
C LEU A 12 -7.76 -39.48 -18.15
N ARG A 13 -8.94 -39.04 -18.60
CA ARG A 13 -9.72 -39.72 -19.65
C ARG A 13 -10.27 -38.69 -20.63
N VAL A 14 -10.11 -38.92 -21.92
CA VAL A 14 -10.75 -38.12 -22.97
C VAL A 14 -11.69 -39.01 -23.79
N VAL A 15 -12.92 -38.54 -23.99
CA VAL A 15 -13.97 -39.24 -24.73
C VAL A 15 -14.38 -38.39 -25.93
N ARG A 16 -14.36 -38.95 -27.14
CA ARG A 16 -14.86 -38.29 -28.35
C ARG A 16 -15.89 -39.21 -28.99
N SER A 17 -17.09 -38.71 -29.26
CA SER A 17 -18.20 -39.49 -29.83
C SER A 17 -18.51 -40.80 -29.08
N GLY A 18 -18.35 -40.80 -27.75
CA GLY A 18 -18.58 -41.98 -26.90
C GLY A 18 -17.40 -42.97 -26.80
N ALA A 19 -16.32 -42.80 -27.57
CA ALA A 19 -15.14 -43.65 -27.51
C ALA A 19 -14.00 -43.00 -26.70
N VAL A 20 -13.29 -43.81 -25.90
CA VAL A 20 -12.12 -43.35 -25.12
C VAL A 20 -10.90 -43.26 -26.03
N LEU A 21 -10.21 -42.12 -26.02
CA LEU A 21 -9.04 -41.89 -26.85
C LEU A 21 -7.75 -42.45 -26.22
N PRO A 22 -6.84 -43.06 -27.00
CA PRO A 22 -5.53 -43.48 -26.51
C PRO A 22 -4.60 -42.25 -26.39
N LEU A 23 -4.28 -41.86 -25.15
CA LEU A 23 -3.54 -40.61 -24.84
C LEU A 23 -2.02 -40.78 -24.73
N GLY A 24 -1.49 -41.98 -24.97
CA GLY A 24 -0.05 -42.27 -24.90
C GLY A 24 0.49 -42.49 -23.48
N GLY A 25 1.81 -42.39 -23.33
CA GLY A 25 2.52 -42.63 -22.07
C GLY A 25 2.37 -41.49 -21.04
N PRO A 26 2.86 -41.68 -19.79
CA PRO A 26 2.63 -40.76 -18.67
C PRO A 26 2.98 -39.29 -18.96
N ARG A 27 4.14 -39.02 -19.59
CA ARG A 27 4.57 -37.64 -19.93
C ARG A 27 3.69 -36.97 -20.99
N GLN A 28 3.20 -37.73 -21.98
CA GLN A 28 2.26 -37.20 -22.98
C GLN A 28 0.90 -36.87 -22.32
N ARG A 29 0.45 -37.73 -21.40
CA ARG A 29 -0.75 -37.49 -20.59
C ARG A 29 -0.58 -36.29 -19.66
N ALA A 30 0.60 -36.10 -19.06
CA ALA A 30 0.91 -34.94 -18.23
C ALA A 30 0.85 -33.62 -19.02
N VAL A 31 1.39 -33.58 -20.26
CA VAL A 31 1.24 -32.42 -21.15
C VAL A 31 -0.23 -32.10 -21.39
N LEU A 32 -1.04 -33.11 -21.73
CA LEU A 32 -2.47 -32.89 -21.96
C LEU A 32 -3.20 -32.47 -20.68
N ALA A 33 -2.91 -33.09 -19.54
CA ALA A 33 -3.50 -32.75 -18.26
C ALA A 33 -3.22 -31.29 -17.90
N LEU A 34 -1.98 -30.83 -18.03
CA LEU A 34 -1.62 -29.43 -17.79
C LEU A 34 -2.38 -28.48 -18.73
N LEU A 35 -2.55 -28.84 -20.00
CA LEU A 35 -3.35 -28.06 -20.95
C LEU A 35 -4.86 -28.09 -20.66
N VAL A 36 -5.38 -29.15 -20.04
CA VAL A 36 -6.79 -29.24 -19.58
C VAL A 36 -6.99 -28.43 -18.31
N VAL A 37 -6.01 -28.39 -17.40
CA VAL A 37 -6.04 -27.53 -16.21
C VAL A 37 -5.98 -26.05 -16.62
N GLU A 38 -5.16 -25.72 -17.62
CA GLU A 38 -5.01 -24.38 -18.20
C GLU A 38 -5.92 -24.19 -19.44
N LEU A 39 -7.15 -24.71 -19.38
CA LEU A 39 -8.05 -24.74 -20.54
C LEU A 39 -8.29 -23.32 -21.11
N ASN A 40 -8.24 -23.22 -22.44
CA ASN A 40 -8.37 -21.95 -23.18
C ASN A 40 -7.27 -20.92 -22.90
N GLN A 41 -6.21 -21.28 -22.19
CA GLN A 41 -5.01 -20.46 -21.99
C GLN A 41 -3.82 -21.03 -22.78
N ALA A 42 -2.91 -20.16 -23.21
CA ALA A 42 -1.69 -20.58 -23.90
C ALA A 42 -0.61 -20.93 -22.87
N VAL A 43 -0.15 -22.18 -22.85
CA VAL A 43 0.91 -22.64 -21.96
C VAL A 43 2.26 -22.60 -22.71
N PRO A 44 3.25 -21.80 -22.27
CA PRO A 44 4.57 -21.75 -22.89
C PRO A 44 5.27 -23.11 -22.89
N THR A 45 6.10 -23.36 -23.90
CA THR A 45 6.83 -24.64 -24.02
C THR A 45 7.74 -24.88 -22.82
N ASP A 46 8.43 -23.85 -22.32
CA ASP A 46 9.31 -23.97 -21.15
C ASP A 46 8.55 -24.40 -19.89
N ARG A 47 7.33 -23.90 -19.69
CA ARG A 47 6.46 -24.30 -18.58
C ARG A 47 5.97 -25.74 -18.72
N LEU A 48 5.65 -26.19 -19.94
CA LEU A 48 5.33 -27.60 -20.19
C LEU A 48 6.52 -28.51 -19.86
N ILE A 49 7.74 -28.07 -20.14
CA ILE A 49 8.96 -28.81 -19.81
C ILE A 49 9.16 -28.86 -18.29
N ASP A 50 9.10 -27.72 -17.62
CA ASP A 50 9.35 -27.63 -16.18
C ASP A 50 8.35 -28.49 -15.38
N GLU A 51 7.07 -28.45 -15.74
CA GLU A 51 6.01 -29.14 -14.97
C GLU A 51 5.89 -30.64 -15.31
N VAL A 52 6.25 -31.07 -16.52
CA VAL A 52 6.20 -32.49 -16.92
C VAL A 52 7.42 -33.27 -16.43
N TRP A 53 8.54 -32.59 -16.20
CA TRP A 53 9.77 -33.18 -15.67
C TRP A 53 10.10 -32.71 -14.25
N ASP A 54 9.20 -31.98 -13.59
CA ASP A 54 9.37 -31.43 -12.23
C ASP A 54 10.73 -30.70 -12.03
N GLY A 55 11.20 -30.00 -13.08
CA GLY A 55 12.45 -29.23 -13.10
C GLY A 55 13.71 -29.98 -13.52
N GLU A 56 13.66 -31.30 -13.71
CA GLU A 56 14.80 -32.14 -14.15
C GLU A 56 14.64 -32.60 -15.61
N ALA A 57 14.58 -31.63 -16.53
CA ALA A 57 14.38 -31.90 -17.94
C ALA A 57 15.66 -32.42 -18.63
N PRO A 58 15.57 -33.47 -19.49
CA PRO A 58 16.71 -33.97 -20.25
C PRO A 58 17.05 -33.07 -21.45
N ASP A 59 18.28 -33.19 -21.96
CA ASP A 59 18.68 -32.57 -23.22
C ASP A 59 17.73 -33.00 -24.35
N GLY A 60 17.07 -32.03 -24.99
CA GLY A 60 16.05 -32.29 -26.03
C GLY A 60 14.59 -32.36 -25.54
N ALA A 61 14.29 -31.88 -24.32
CA ALA A 61 12.91 -31.82 -23.79
C ALA A 61 11.93 -31.04 -24.70
N VAL A 62 12.39 -29.97 -25.38
CA VAL A 62 11.60 -29.21 -26.37
C VAL A 62 11.11 -30.13 -27.50
N THR A 63 12.00 -30.93 -28.08
CA THR A 63 11.66 -31.90 -29.15
C THR A 63 10.70 -32.98 -28.63
N SER A 64 10.85 -33.38 -27.37
CA SER A 64 9.95 -34.34 -26.73
C SER A 64 8.53 -33.78 -26.57
N VAL A 65 8.38 -32.54 -26.10
CA VAL A 65 7.08 -31.85 -26.01
C VAL A 65 6.44 -31.70 -27.38
N GLN A 66 7.19 -31.30 -28.40
CA GLN A 66 6.70 -31.21 -29.78
C GLN A 66 6.17 -32.56 -30.29
N THR A 67 6.88 -33.66 -29.97
CA THR A 67 6.46 -35.03 -30.33
C THR A 67 5.18 -35.43 -29.60
N TYR A 68 5.07 -35.15 -28.29
CA TYR A 68 3.85 -35.39 -27.52
C TYR A 68 2.66 -34.61 -28.08
N VAL A 69 2.84 -33.33 -28.40
CA VAL A 69 1.79 -32.50 -29.02
C VAL A 69 1.39 -33.03 -30.39
N PHE A 70 2.34 -33.49 -31.20
CA PHE A 70 2.04 -34.11 -32.50
C PHE A 70 1.13 -35.34 -32.36
N HIS A 71 1.42 -36.23 -31.42
CA HIS A 71 0.58 -37.41 -31.14
C HIS A 71 -0.78 -37.03 -30.56
N LEU A 72 -0.82 -36.05 -29.64
CA LEU A 72 -2.07 -35.55 -29.06
C LEU A 72 -2.97 -34.91 -30.12
N ARG A 73 -2.43 -34.14 -31.07
CA ARG A 73 -3.21 -33.58 -32.19
C ARG A 73 -3.85 -34.66 -33.04
N ARG A 74 -3.13 -35.75 -33.32
CA ARG A 74 -3.67 -36.88 -34.09
C ARG A 74 -4.78 -37.61 -33.33
N ALA A 75 -4.68 -37.70 -32.01
CA ALA A 75 -5.70 -38.33 -31.17
C ALA A 75 -6.94 -37.44 -30.98
N LEU A 76 -6.74 -36.16 -30.70
CA LEU A 76 -7.81 -35.20 -30.41
C LEU A 76 -8.54 -34.73 -31.67
N ASP A 77 -7.90 -34.80 -32.84
CA ASP A 77 -8.45 -34.35 -34.12
C ASP A 77 -8.12 -35.31 -35.29
N PRO A 78 -8.69 -36.54 -35.28
CA PRO A 78 -8.39 -37.58 -36.27
C PRO A 78 -8.96 -37.30 -37.67
N ASP A 79 -10.05 -36.53 -37.75
CA ASP A 79 -10.77 -36.23 -39.00
C ASP A 79 -10.17 -35.02 -39.75
N ARG A 80 -9.07 -34.46 -39.22
CA ARG A 80 -8.39 -33.29 -39.78
C ARG A 80 -7.77 -33.61 -41.15
N ALA A 81 -8.13 -32.80 -42.15
CA ALA A 81 -7.52 -32.88 -43.48
C ALA A 81 -5.99 -32.71 -43.40
N ARG A 82 -5.25 -33.49 -44.20
CA ARG A 82 -3.78 -33.48 -44.20
C ARG A 82 -3.25 -32.08 -44.52
N GLY A 83 -2.62 -31.43 -43.54
CA GLY A 83 -2.07 -30.06 -43.67
C GLY A 83 -2.94 -28.93 -43.07
N ALA A 84 -4.17 -29.21 -42.63
CA ALA A 84 -5.01 -28.22 -41.97
C ALA A 84 -4.54 -27.92 -40.52
N PRO A 85 -4.72 -26.69 -40.00
CA PRO A 85 -4.43 -26.35 -38.61
C PRO A 85 -5.31 -27.18 -37.66
N CYS A 86 -4.77 -27.59 -36.51
CA CYS A 86 -5.57 -28.28 -35.50
C CYS A 86 -6.33 -27.24 -34.67
N GLU A 87 -7.66 -27.31 -34.69
CA GLU A 87 -8.55 -26.34 -34.02
C GLU A 87 -8.70 -26.61 -32.51
N VAL A 88 -8.46 -27.86 -32.07
CA VAL A 88 -8.59 -28.27 -30.67
C VAL A 88 -7.31 -28.02 -29.88
N LEU A 89 -6.14 -28.28 -30.47
CA LEU A 89 -4.82 -28.08 -29.83
C LEU A 89 -3.94 -27.19 -30.73
N GLU A 90 -4.06 -25.89 -30.52
CA GLU A 90 -3.42 -24.85 -31.31
C GLU A 90 -1.98 -24.58 -30.86
N SER A 91 -1.11 -24.21 -31.81
CA SER A 91 0.17 -23.60 -31.47
C SER A 91 -0.05 -22.08 -31.47
N ARG A 92 0.24 -21.43 -30.34
CA ARG A 92 0.05 -19.98 -30.18
C ARG A 92 1.31 -19.39 -29.55
N ASN A 93 1.96 -18.47 -30.26
CA ASN A 93 3.28 -17.94 -29.90
C ASN A 93 4.31 -19.07 -29.68
N HIS A 94 5.08 -19.02 -28.58
CA HIS A 94 6.08 -20.02 -28.16
C HIS A 94 5.48 -21.16 -27.29
N GLY A 95 4.18 -21.45 -27.41
CA GLY A 95 3.47 -22.42 -26.58
C GLY A 95 2.27 -23.10 -27.26
N TYR A 96 1.45 -23.77 -26.46
CA TYR A 96 0.30 -24.55 -26.91
C TYR A 96 -0.96 -24.19 -26.13
N LEU A 97 -2.11 -24.21 -26.80
CA LEU A 97 -3.42 -23.89 -26.23
C LEU A 97 -4.41 -25.00 -26.56
N LEU A 98 -5.11 -25.51 -25.55
CA LEU A 98 -6.23 -26.44 -25.73
C LEU A 98 -7.55 -25.68 -25.71
N ARG A 99 -8.29 -25.73 -26.82
CA ARG A 99 -9.58 -25.06 -26.99
C ARG A 99 -10.72 -26.04 -26.74
N ALA A 100 -11.51 -25.78 -25.71
CA ALA A 100 -12.76 -26.48 -25.46
C ALA A 100 -13.74 -25.61 -24.68
N GLY A 101 -15.05 -25.87 -24.81
CA GLY A 101 -16.05 -25.18 -23.99
C GLY A 101 -15.85 -25.46 -22.50
N PRO A 102 -16.24 -24.56 -21.58
CA PRO A 102 -16.08 -24.77 -20.13
C PRO A 102 -16.76 -26.05 -19.62
N LEU A 103 -17.87 -26.45 -20.23
CA LEU A 103 -18.61 -27.68 -19.90
C LEU A 103 -18.07 -28.94 -20.60
N ALA A 104 -17.00 -28.81 -21.39
CA ALA A 104 -16.33 -29.95 -22.01
C ALA A 104 -15.46 -30.71 -20.99
N THR A 105 -15.18 -30.15 -19.81
CA THR A 105 -14.49 -30.84 -18.73
C THR A 105 -15.48 -31.34 -17.67
N ASP A 106 -15.20 -32.48 -17.03
CA ASP A 106 -15.96 -32.92 -15.86
C ASP A 106 -15.79 -31.97 -14.66
N ALA A 107 -14.61 -31.38 -14.48
CA ALA A 107 -14.36 -30.32 -13.51
C ALA A 107 -15.23 -29.08 -13.74
N GLY A 108 -15.32 -28.59 -14.99
CA GLY A 108 -16.17 -27.44 -15.31
C GLY A 108 -17.66 -27.74 -15.16
N ARG A 109 -18.11 -28.97 -15.48
CA ARG A 109 -19.47 -29.45 -15.19
C ARG A 109 -19.74 -29.56 -13.69
N PHE A 110 -18.77 -30.01 -12.91
CA PHE A 110 -18.85 -30.09 -11.45
C PHE A 110 -18.98 -28.68 -10.83
N GLU A 111 -18.16 -27.73 -11.26
CA GLU A 111 -18.20 -26.34 -10.81
C GLU A 111 -19.52 -25.66 -11.15
N ALA A 112 -20.03 -25.85 -12.38
CA ALA A 112 -21.34 -25.35 -12.79
C ALA A 112 -22.47 -25.96 -11.91
N GLY A 113 -22.43 -27.28 -11.68
CA GLY A 113 -23.41 -27.94 -10.81
C GLY A 113 -23.32 -27.51 -9.35
N LEU A 114 -22.13 -27.18 -8.84
CA LEU A 114 -21.96 -26.60 -7.51
C LEU A 114 -22.61 -25.21 -7.42
N TRP A 115 -22.41 -24.38 -8.45
CA TRP A 115 -23.03 -23.06 -8.53
C TRP A 115 -24.56 -23.14 -8.56
N GLU A 116 -25.12 -23.90 -9.50
CA GLU A 116 -26.57 -24.11 -9.62
C GLU A 116 -27.17 -24.71 -8.33
N GLY A 117 -26.46 -25.65 -7.71
CA GLY A 117 -26.86 -26.26 -6.44
C GLY A 117 -26.92 -25.27 -5.28
N ARG A 118 -25.95 -24.36 -5.18
CA ARG A 118 -25.93 -23.29 -4.17
C ARG A 118 -27.01 -22.25 -4.42
N GLU A 119 -27.25 -21.87 -5.67
CA GLU A 119 -28.33 -20.97 -6.03
C GLU A 119 -29.70 -21.54 -5.63
N ALA A 120 -29.93 -22.84 -5.90
CA ALA A 120 -31.13 -23.52 -5.45
C ALA A 120 -31.23 -23.58 -3.91
N LEU A 121 -30.10 -23.77 -3.21
CA LEU A 121 -30.04 -23.79 -1.74
C LEU A 121 -30.43 -22.43 -1.14
N ASP A 122 -29.86 -21.34 -1.66
CA ASP A 122 -30.14 -19.96 -1.23
C ASP A 122 -31.58 -19.53 -1.53
N ALA A 123 -32.15 -20.02 -2.64
CA ALA A 123 -33.54 -19.83 -2.99
C ALA A 123 -34.52 -20.69 -2.15
N GLY A 124 -34.02 -21.53 -1.24
CA GLY A 124 -34.82 -22.46 -0.43
C GLY A 124 -35.42 -23.63 -1.23
N ARG A 125 -34.95 -23.86 -2.46
CA ARG A 125 -35.34 -24.98 -3.33
C ARG A 125 -34.51 -26.22 -2.99
N TYR A 126 -34.62 -26.68 -1.74
CA TYR A 126 -33.72 -27.71 -1.19
C TYR A 126 -33.71 -29.03 -1.98
N ALA A 127 -34.86 -29.46 -2.50
CA ALA A 127 -34.93 -30.71 -3.28
C ALA A 127 -34.15 -30.62 -4.60
N GLU A 128 -34.20 -29.46 -5.25
CA GLU A 128 -33.44 -29.17 -6.47
C GLU A 128 -31.95 -29.05 -6.15
N ALA A 129 -31.59 -28.31 -5.10
CA ALA A 129 -30.21 -28.19 -4.62
C ALA A 129 -29.58 -29.56 -4.34
N ALA A 130 -30.28 -30.42 -3.59
CA ALA A 130 -29.81 -31.77 -3.27
C ALA A 130 -29.64 -32.64 -4.52
N SER A 131 -30.56 -32.55 -5.50
CA SER A 131 -30.48 -33.30 -6.76
C SER A 131 -29.30 -32.83 -7.61
N THR A 132 -29.15 -31.53 -7.81
CA THR A 132 -28.10 -30.94 -8.65
C THR A 132 -26.71 -31.19 -8.05
N LEU A 133 -26.54 -31.00 -6.74
CA LEU A 133 -25.27 -31.27 -6.07
C LEU A 133 -24.90 -32.76 -6.07
N ARG A 134 -25.87 -33.68 -5.98
CA ARG A 134 -25.60 -35.12 -6.14
C ARG A 134 -25.11 -35.46 -7.54
N ARG A 135 -25.73 -34.89 -8.59
CA ARG A 135 -25.28 -35.09 -9.98
C ARG A 135 -23.86 -34.55 -10.20
N ALA A 136 -23.55 -33.38 -9.63
CA ALA A 136 -22.21 -32.81 -9.69
C ALA A 136 -21.19 -33.70 -8.98
N LEU A 137 -21.47 -34.13 -7.75
CA LEU A 137 -20.59 -35.02 -6.99
C LEU A 137 -20.38 -36.38 -7.66
N ALA A 138 -21.36 -36.90 -8.40
CA ALA A 138 -21.25 -38.16 -9.15
C ALA A 138 -20.29 -38.09 -10.35
N LEU A 139 -19.81 -36.90 -10.74
CA LEU A 139 -18.77 -36.74 -11.76
C LEU A 139 -17.39 -37.20 -11.26
N TRP A 140 -17.20 -37.26 -9.94
CA TRP A 140 -15.97 -37.73 -9.32
C TRP A 140 -15.85 -39.24 -9.39
N ARG A 141 -14.78 -39.74 -10.02
CA ARG A 141 -14.49 -41.17 -10.20
C ARG A 141 -13.30 -41.67 -9.37
N GLY A 142 -12.53 -40.75 -8.79
CA GLY A 142 -11.30 -41.03 -8.05
C GLY A 142 -10.64 -39.72 -7.60
N ALA A 143 -9.36 -39.79 -7.22
CA ALA A 143 -8.56 -38.59 -6.96
C ALA A 143 -8.32 -37.81 -8.27
N VAL A 144 -8.17 -36.48 -8.17
CA VAL A 144 -7.93 -35.65 -9.35
C VAL A 144 -6.66 -36.09 -10.06
N LEU A 145 -6.77 -36.47 -11.33
CA LEU A 145 -5.67 -36.97 -12.15
C LEU A 145 -4.83 -38.04 -11.43
N GLU A 146 -5.51 -39.03 -10.84
CA GLU A 146 -4.91 -40.09 -10.00
C GLU A 146 -3.70 -40.79 -10.64
N ASP A 147 -3.70 -40.97 -11.96
CA ASP A 147 -2.61 -41.57 -12.73
C ASP A 147 -1.38 -40.66 -12.92
N LEU A 148 -1.46 -39.40 -12.49
CA LEU A 148 -0.46 -38.35 -12.66
C LEU A 148 -0.17 -37.58 -11.36
N GLY A 149 -0.58 -38.12 -10.20
CA GLY A 149 -0.52 -37.44 -8.89
C GLY A 149 0.88 -37.00 -8.44
N ASP A 150 1.94 -37.62 -8.98
CA ASP A 150 3.33 -37.31 -8.65
C ASP A 150 3.80 -35.95 -9.21
N HIS A 151 3.09 -35.37 -10.18
CA HIS A 151 3.45 -34.09 -10.77
C HIS A 151 3.05 -32.89 -9.92
N GLY A 152 3.91 -31.88 -9.82
CA GLY A 152 3.69 -30.68 -9.02
C GLY A 152 2.41 -29.91 -9.34
N PHE A 153 2.07 -29.75 -10.61
CA PHE A 153 0.84 -29.06 -11.02
C PHE A 153 -0.43 -29.83 -10.66
N VAL A 154 -0.39 -31.16 -10.65
CA VAL A 154 -1.53 -32.01 -10.29
C VAL A 154 -1.87 -31.85 -8.82
N ARG A 155 -0.88 -31.85 -7.93
CA ARG A 155 -1.12 -31.61 -6.49
C ARG A 155 -1.81 -30.28 -6.21
N ARG A 156 -1.45 -29.22 -6.93
CA ARG A 156 -2.07 -27.89 -6.77
C ARG A 156 -3.54 -27.89 -7.22
N GLU A 157 -3.81 -28.48 -8.38
CA GLU A 157 -5.17 -28.54 -8.91
C GLU A 157 -6.06 -29.50 -8.11
N ALA A 158 -5.50 -30.63 -7.66
CA ALA A 158 -6.18 -31.56 -6.77
C ALA A 158 -6.64 -30.88 -5.47
N ALA A 159 -5.75 -30.12 -4.81
CA ALA A 159 -6.11 -29.38 -3.60
C ALA A 159 -7.26 -28.38 -3.84
N ARG A 160 -7.25 -27.66 -4.97
CA ARG A 160 -8.31 -26.71 -5.33
C ARG A 160 -9.65 -27.42 -5.53
N LEU A 161 -9.68 -28.48 -6.33
CA LEU A 161 -10.90 -29.21 -6.66
C LEU A 161 -11.44 -30.03 -5.48
N GLU A 162 -10.57 -30.60 -4.64
CA GLU A 162 -10.99 -31.31 -3.41
C GLU A 162 -11.65 -30.36 -2.40
N GLU A 163 -11.13 -29.13 -2.27
CA GLU A 163 -11.79 -28.12 -1.45
C GLU A 163 -13.19 -27.77 -1.97
N LEU A 164 -13.35 -27.67 -3.30
CA LEU A 164 -14.66 -27.49 -3.93
C LEU A 164 -15.58 -28.71 -3.74
N ARG A 165 -15.03 -29.93 -3.74
CA ARG A 165 -15.77 -31.16 -3.43
C ARG A 165 -16.34 -31.14 -2.02
N LEU A 166 -15.54 -30.76 -1.03
CA LEU A 166 -15.98 -30.64 0.35
C LEU A 166 -17.04 -29.56 0.50
N SER A 167 -16.83 -28.41 -0.14
CA SER A 167 -17.82 -27.34 -0.27
C SER A 167 -19.16 -27.80 -0.87
N ALA A 168 -19.13 -28.70 -1.85
CA ALA A 168 -20.32 -29.27 -2.48
C ALA A 168 -21.02 -30.29 -1.58
N LEU A 169 -20.25 -31.11 -0.86
CA LEU A 169 -20.76 -32.05 0.15
C LEU A 169 -21.47 -31.29 1.28
N GLU A 170 -20.85 -30.24 1.82
CA GLU A 170 -21.44 -29.39 2.85
C GLU A 170 -22.77 -28.78 2.39
N ALA A 171 -22.83 -28.22 1.18
CA ALA A 171 -24.06 -27.64 0.63
C ALA A 171 -25.15 -28.70 0.39
N ARG A 172 -24.78 -29.89 -0.08
CA ARG A 172 -25.73 -30.99 -0.30
C ARG A 172 -26.29 -31.50 1.03
N ILE A 173 -25.44 -31.66 2.04
CA ILE A 173 -25.83 -32.04 3.39
C ILE A 173 -26.76 -30.99 4.00
N GLU A 174 -26.47 -29.71 3.80
CA GLU A 174 -27.36 -28.64 4.26
C GLU A 174 -28.75 -28.73 3.61
N ALA A 175 -28.82 -28.98 2.30
CA ALA A 175 -30.08 -29.21 1.60
C ALA A 175 -30.83 -30.44 2.15
N ASP A 176 -30.13 -31.54 2.43
CA ASP A 176 -30.71 -32.77 2.98
C ASP A 176 -31.19 -32.59 4.43
N LEU A 177 -30.44 -31.86 5.26
CA LEU A 177 -30.88 -31.45 6.58
C LEU A 177 -32.12 -30.55 6.49
N ALA A 178 -32.18 -29.60 5.55
CA ALA A 178 -33.36 -28.75 5.38
C ALA A 178 -34.61 -29.55 4.93
N LEU A 179 -34.44 -30.70 4.29
CA LEU A 179 -35.51 -31.61 3.85
C LEU A 179 -35.91 -32.65 4.91
N GLY A 180 -35.37 -32.56 6.12
CA GLY A 180 -35.68 -33.50 7.20
C GLY A 180 -34.94 -34.84 7.11
N ARG A 181 -33.96 -34.96 6.19
CA ARG A 181 -33.22 -36.22 5.95
C ARG A 181 -32.04 -36.39 6.91
N HIS A 182 -32.26 -36.18 8.20
CA HIS A 182 -31.21 -36.17 9.21
C HIS A 182 -30.59 -37.55 9.42
N THR A 183 -31.42 -38.60 9.54
CA THR A 183 -30.97 -39.97 9.77
C THR A 183 -30.08 -40.51 8.65
N THR A 184 -30.34 -40.11 7.40
CA THR A 184 -29.61 -40.59 6.23
C THR A 184 -28.23 -39.96 6.06
N VAL A 185 -27.96 -38.79 6.66
CA VAL A 185 -26.66 -38.08 6.51
C VAL A 185 -25.72 -38.27 7.70
N VAL A 186 -26.17 -38.82 8.83
CA VAL A 186 -25.33 -38.98 10.03
C VAL A 186 -24.08 -39.84 9.76
N GLY A 187 -24.24 -41.02 9.17
CA GLY A 187 -23.10 -41.91 8.91
C GLY A 187 -22.07 -41.31 7.94
N GLU A 188 -22.53 -40.55 6.95
CA GLU A 188 -21.64 -39.84 6.02
C GLU A 188 -20.93 -38.66 6.69
N LEU A 189 -21.64 -37.90 7.54
CA LEU A 189 -21.06 -36.82 8.33
C LEU A 189 -20.03 -37.31 9.35
N GLU A 190 -20.24 -38.47 9.98
CA GLU A 190 -19.25 -39.10 10.87
C GLU A 190 -17.96 -39.42 10.10
N GLN A 191 -18.06 -39.95 8.88
CA GLN A 191 -16.89 -40.22 8.02
C GLN A 191 -16.18 -38.94 7.57
N LEU A 192 -16.95 -37.92 7.16
CA LEU A 192 -16.39 -36.64 6.70
C LEU A 192 -15.71 -35.87 7.83
N VAL A 193 -16.27 -35.89 9.05
CA VAL A 193 -15.63 -35.28 10.22
C VAL A 193 -14.37 -36.07 10.62
N ALA A 194 -14.36 -37.39 10.51
CA ALA A 194 -13.15 -38.18 10.76
C ALA A 194 -12.03 -37.89 9.76
N GLY A 195 -12.36 -37.69 8.48
CA GLY A 195 -11.39 -37.33 7.43
C GLY A 195 -10.96 -35.86 7.45
N HIS A 196 -11.80 -34.97 7.97
CA HIS A 196 -11.57 -33.52 8.03
C HIS A 196 -11.87 -32.96 9.44
N PRO A 197 -11.12 -33.38 10.48
CA PRO A 197 -11.47 -33.12 11.88
C PRO A 197 -11.45 -31.64 12.28
N LEU A 198 -10.73 -30.79 11.53
CA LEU A 198 -10.64 -29.35 11.76
C LEU A 198 -11.71 -28.54 11.00
N ARG A 199 -12.57 -29.20 10.22
CA ARG A 199 -13.58 -28.53 9.38
C ARG A 199 -14.87 -28.31 10.15
N GLU A 200 -14.92 -27.19 10.85
CA GLU A 200 -15.96 -26.82 11.83
C GLU A 200 -17.40 -26.91 11.30
N ARG A 201 -17.64 -26.59 10.02
CA ARG A 201 -18.97 -26.67 9.40
C ARG A 201 -19.52 -28.09 9.33
N LEU A 202 -18.68 -29.09 9.02
CA LEU A 202 -19.10 -30.49 9.01
C LEU A 202 -19.46 -30.97 10.43
N SER A 203 -18.67 -30.55 11.43
CA SER A 203 -18.98 -30.81 12.84
C SER A 203 -20.29 -30.15 13.27
N ALA A 204 -20.55 -28.90 12.87
CA ALA A 204 -21.82 -28.24 13.14
C ALA A 204 -23.02 -28.97 12.50
N GLN A 205 -22.85 -29.46 11.26
CA GLN A 205 -23.86 -30.26 10.55
C GLN A 205 -24.10 -31.62 11.23
N LEU A 206 -23.04 -32.29 11.70
CA LEU A 206 -23.13 -33.54 12.46
C LEU A 206 -23.83 -33.34 13.80
N MET A 207 -23.47 -32.30 14.55
CA MET A 207 -24.14 -31.92 15.80
C MET A 207 -25.64 -31.70 15.58
N LEU A 208 -26.01 -30.97 14.54
CA LEU A 208 -27.41 -30.70 14.18
C LEU A 208 -28.15 -31.98 13.77
N ALA A 209 -27.52 -32.85 12.98
CA ALA A 209 -28.11 -34.11 12.54
C ALA A 209 -28.35 -35.07 13.73
N LEU A 210 -27.34 -35.26 14.59
CA LEU A 210 -27.39 -36.11 15.78
C LEU A 210 -28.48 -35.64 16.75
N TYR A 211 -28.54 -34.33 17.03
CA TYR A 211 -29.57 -33.78 17.90
C TYR A 211 -30.97 -34.01 17.33
N ARG A 212 -31.20 -33.74 16.03
CA ARG A 212 -32.50 -33.95 15.39
C ARG A 212 -32.91 -35.43 15.30
N CYS A 213 -31.96 -36.36 15.47
CA CYS A 213 -32.21 -37.79 15.61
C CYS A 213 -32.43 -38.24 17.08
N GLY A 214 -32.48 -37.32 18.04
CA GLY A 214 -32.62 -37.63 19.47
C GLY A 214 -31.31 -38.03 20.16
N ARG A 215 -30.17 -37.96 19.48
CA ARG A 215 -28.83 -38.34 19.99
C ARG A 215 -28.10 -37.11 20.57
N GLN A 216 -28.73 -36.41 21.52
CA GLN A 216 -28.22 -35.15 22.08
C GLN A 216 -26.84 -35.30 22.75
N ALA A 217 -26.62 -36.37 23.51
CA ALA A 217 -25.36 -36.61 24.20
C ALA A 217 -24.19 -36.67 23.20
N GLU A 218 -24.39 -37.35 22.08
CA GLU A 218 -23.38 -37.53 21.03
C GLU A 218 -23.11 -36.23 20.27
N ALA A 219 -24.13 -35.38 20.08
CA ALA A 219 -23.95 -34.04 19.51
C ALA A 219 -23.07 -33.15 20.41
N LEU A 220 -23.24 -33.22 21.74
CA LEU A 220 -22.38 -32.48 22.68
C LEU A 220 -20.97 -33.06 22.75
N THR A 221 -20.81 -34.38 22.65
CA THR A 221 -19.49 -35.01 22.54
C THR A 221 -18.76 -34.58 21.25
N CYS A 222 -19.47 -34.43 20.14
CA CYS A 222 -18.89 -33.92 18.89
C CYS A 222 -18.31 -32.50 19.06
N TYR A 223 -19.03 -31.61 19.75
CA TYR A 223 -18.54 -30.27 20.09
C TYR A 223 -17.26 -30.30 20.94
N GLN A 224 -17.25 -31.13 21.98
CA GLN A 224 -16.09 -31.24 22.89
C GLN A 224 -14.85 -31.74 22.14
N ARG A 225 -15.00 -32.79 21.31
CA ARG A 225 -13.90 -33.32 20.49
C ARG A 225 -13.33 -32.30 19.52
N LEU A 226 -14.19 -31.55 18.82
CA LEU A 226 -13.74 -30.48 17.93
C LEU A 226 -12.98 -29.40 18.71
N ARG A 227 -13.52 -28.97 19.86
CA ARG A 227 -12.90 -27.94 20.70
C ARG A 227 -11.52 -28.34 21.22
N GLU A 228 -11.39 -29.57 21.71
CA GLU A 228 -10.10 -30.11 22.16
C GLU A 228 -9.10 -30.15 21.00
N ARG A 229 -9.51 -30.63 19.84
CA ARG A 229 -8.65 -30.74 18.66
C ARG A 229 -8.19 -29.39 18.12
N LEU A 230 -9.09 -28.42 17.99
CA LEU A 230 -8.75 -27.04 17.57
C LEU A 230 -7.78 -26.38 18.55
N ARG A 231 -7.95 -26.64 19.85
CA ARG A 231 -7.06 -26.11 20.89
C ARG A 231 -5.67 -26.77 20.85
N GLU A 232 -5.60 -28.07 20.63
CA GLU A 232 -4.33 -28.81 20.59
C GLU A 232 -3.54 -28.56 19.29
N GLU A 233 -4.21 -28.58 18.13
CA GLU A 233 -3.53 -28.50 16.83
C GLU A 233 -3.35 -27.06 16.32
N LEU A 234 -4.30 -26.17 16.63
CA LEU A 234 -4.32 -24.79 16.10
C LEU A 234 -4.28 -23.72 17.20
N GLY A 235 -4.47 -24.07 18.48
CA GLY A 235 -4.58 -23.10 19.57
C GLY A 235 -5.85 -22.24 19.52
N LEU A 236 -6.88 -22.68 18.80
CA LEU A 236 -8.12 -21.95 18.56
C LEU A 236 -9.31 -22.53 19.35
N ASP A 237 -10.31 -21.70 19.65
CA ASP A 237 -11.63 -22.14 20.11
C ASP A 237 -12.60 -22.27 18.91
N PRO A 238 -13.67 -23.09 19.00
CA PRO A 238 -14.66 -23.22 17.93
C PRO A 238 -15.31 -21.91 17.50
N ASP A 239 -15.59 -21.80 16.21
CA ASP A 239 -16.18 -20.66 15.54
C ASP A 239 -17.64 -20.42 15.94
N GLU A 240 -18.16 -19.28 15.50
CA GLU A 240 -19.52 -18.84 15.84
C GLU A 240 -20.63 -19.72 15.24
N SER A 241 -20.34 -20.49 14.18
CA SER A 241 -21.32 -21.38 13.57
C SER A 241 -21.53 -22.63 14.43
N VAL A 242 -20.45 -23.21 14.94
CA VAL A 242 -20.46 -24.36 15.85
C VAL A 242 -21.01 -23.97 17.22
N ARG A 243 -20.57 -22.82 17.78
CA ARG A 243 -21.03 -22.34 19.08
C ARG A 243 -22.53 -22.06 19.10
N ARG A 244 -23.10 -21.53 18.00
CA ARG A 244 -24.55 -21.35 17.88
C ARG A 244 -25.32 -22.66 17.89
N VAL A 245 -24.84 -23.68 17.18
CA VAL A 245 -25.47 -25.02 17.23
C VAL A 245 -25.36 -25.62 18.62
N HIS A 246 -24.20 -25.49 19.28
CA HIS A 246 -24.01 -25.93 20.67
C HIS A 246 -24.99 -25.25 21.64
N GLN A 247 -25.09 -23.91 21.59
CA GLN A 247 -26.02 -23.15 22.43
C GLN A 247 -27.47 -23.50 22.14
N ALA A 248 -27.84 -23.67 20.88
CA ALA A 248 -29.19 -24.05 20.47
C ALA A 248 -29.57 -25.47 20.94
N ILE A 249 -28.61 -26.40 20.94
CA ILE A 249 -28.77 -27.75 21.51
C ILE A 249 -28.99 -27.67 23.03
N LEU A 250 -28.21 -26.85 23.75
CA LEU A 250 -28.36 -26.67 25.20
C LEU A 250 -29.69 -25.98 25.57
N ALA A 251 -30.16 -25.07 24.74
CA ALA A 251 -31.41 -24.33 24.94
C ALA A 251 -32.66 -25.11 24.50
N HIS A 252 -32.50 -26.31 23.92
CA HIS A 252 -33.57 -27.07 23.26
C HIS A 252 -34.36 -26.28 22.20
N ASP A 253 -33.75 -25.28 21.56
CA ASP A 253 -34.38 -24.40 20.59
C ASP A 253 -33.64 -24.40 19.25
N LEU A 254 -34.06 -25.27 18.33
CA LEU A 254 -33.50 -25.37 16.98
C LEU A 254 -34.28 -24.65 15.89
N ALA A 255 -35.29 -23.85 16.23
CA ALA A 255 -35.78 -22.84 15.28
C ALA A 255 -34.72 -21.75 15.06
N ALA A 256 -33.83 -21.53 16.03
CA ALA A 256 -32.74 -20.57 16.01
C ALA A 256 -31.43 -21.06 15.36
N GLY A 257 -31.29 -22.37 15.11
CA GLY A 257 -30.04 -23.00 14.60
C GLY A 257 -29.89 -23.05 13.08
N SER A 258 -30.85 -22.54 12.30
CA SER A 258 -30.72 -22.38 10.83
C SER A 258 -30.45 -20.90 10.49
N PRO A 259 -29.63 -20.58 9.47
CA PRO A 259 -29.47 -19.20 9.04
C PRO A 259 -30.85 -18.56 8.77
N PRO A 260 -31.07 -17.28 9.15
CA PRO A 260 -32.39 -16.69 9.16
C PRO A 260 -33.01 -16.71 7.75
N ARG A 261 -34.13 -17.43 7.60
CA ARG A 261 -34.96 -17.42 6.39
C ARG A 261 -35.44 -15.99 6.09
N ARG A 262 -35.04 -15.42 4.94
CA ARG A 262 -35.75 -14.26 4.36
C ARG A 262 -37.11 -14.73 3.87
N THR A 263 -38.10 -14.65 4.74
CA THR A 263 -39.50 -14.79 4.33
C THR A 263 -39.92 -13.53 3.56
N VAL A 264 -40.12 -13.67 2.26
CA VAL A 264 -40.84 -12.66 1.47
C VAL A 264 -42.31 -12.73 1.89
N ARG A 265 -42.71 -11.88 2.84
CA ARG A 265 -44.13 -11.69 3.18
C ARG A 265 -44.78 -10.87 2.06
N GLY A 266 -45.53 -11.56 1.21
CA GLY A 266 -46.43 -10.93 0.24
C GLY A 266 -47.49 -10.07 0.94
N GLN A 267 -47.62 -8.83 0.48
CA GLN A 267 -48.64 -7.90 0.92
C GLN A 267 -50.04 -8.44 0.60
N ARG A 268 -50.83 -8.73 1.64
CA ARG A 268 -52.29 -8.75 1.54
C ARG A 268 -52.84 -7.50 2.21
N ARG A 269 -53.35 -6.59 1.39
CA ARG A 269 -54.19 -5.45 1.79
C ARG A 269 -55.41 -5.96 2.54
N ARG A 270 -55.66 -5.49 3.77
CA ARG A 270 -57.00 -5.43 4.36
C ARG A 270 -57.14 -4.21 5.26
N ARG A 271 -58.33 -3.59 5.14
CA ARG A 271 -58.73 -2.26 5.62
C ARG A 271 -58.96 -2.24 7.14
N LEU A 272 -58.72 -1.07 7.75
CA LEU A 272 -59.13 -0.67 9.11
C LEU A 272 -60.67 -0.65 9.25
N PRO A 273 -61.23 -0.69 10.47
CA PRO A 273 -61.51 0.59 11.14
C PRO A 273 -61.24 0.65 12.66
N ALA A 274 -60.89 1.87 13.07
CA ALA A 274 -61.11 2.62 14.31
C ALA A 274 -61.59 1.92 15.59
N ARG A 275 -60.96 2.28 16.72
CA ARG A 275 -61.66 2.80 17.90
C ARG A 275 -60.77 3.72 18.75
N VAL A 276 -61.40 4.81 19.16
CA VAL A 276 -60.95 5.93 20.00
C VAL A 276 -61.06 5.55 21.47
N VAL A 277 -60.06 5.88 22.29
CA VAL A 277 -60.27 6.44 23.64
C VAL A 277 -59.13 7.42 23.94
N SER A 278 -59.52 8.66 24.23
CA SER A 278 -58.70 9.77 24.73
C SER A 278 -58.96 9.95 26.24
N LEU A 279 -57.99 10.54 26.96
CA LEU A 279 -58.10 11.47 28.12
C LEU A 279 -56.67 11.61 28.71
N THR A 280 -55.86 12.64 28.41
CA THR A 280 -55.70 13.95 29.11
C THR A 280 -55.62 13.84 30.64
N ALA A 281 -54.79 14.55 31.41
CA ALA A 281 -53.61 15.40 31.26
C ALA A 281 -53.28 15.86 32.70
N ILE A 282 -52.01 15.91 33.14
CA ILE A 282 -51.57 16.86 34.18
C ILE A 282 -50.23 17.44 33.71
N ALA A 283 -50.16 18.75 33.70
CA ALA A 283 -49.08 19.57 33.20
C ALA A 283 -48.09 19.97 34.31
N ALA A 284 -46.91 20.36 33.83
CA ALA A 284 -45.99 21.38 34.35
C ALA A 284 -44.68 20.93 35.03
N LEU A 285 -43.62 21.10 34.24
CA LEU A 285 -42.30 21.63 34.58
C LEU A 285 -41.48 20.92 35.67
N CYS A 286 -40.54 20.08 35.20
CA CYS A 286 -39.13 20.22 35.53
C CYS A 286 -38.28 19.91 34.30
N ALA A 287 -37.24 20.71 34.10
CA ALA A 287 -36.33 20.70 32.97
C ALA A 287 -35.44 19.45 32.90
N GLY A 288 -34.97 19.13 31.69
CA GLY A 288 -33.67 18.48 31.49
C GLY A 288 -33.71 17.08 30.90
N LEU A 289 -33.19 16.97 29.67
CA LEU A 289 -32.49 15.80 29.11
C LEU A 289 -33.30 14.50 28.96
N VAL A 290 -33.77 14.20 27.75
CA VAL A 290 -33.47 12.98 26.95
C VAL A 290 -34.19 13.15 25.59
N SER A 291 -33.45 13.65 24.60
CA SER A 291 -33.73 13.41 23.18
C SER A 291 -32.44 12.89 22.56
N GLY A 292 -32.01 11.72 23.02
CA GLY A 292 -30.98 10.96 22.35
C GLY A 292 -31.50 10.55 20.98
N ALA A 293 -31.11 11.29 19.94
CA ALA A 293 -31.29 10.88 18.55
C ALA A 293 -30.65 9.50 18.41
N SER A 294 -31.50 8.46 18.36
CA SER A 294 -31.05 7.10 18.16
C SER A 294 -30.40 7.02 16.79
N ALA A 295 -29.09 6.77 16.76
CA ALA A 295 -28.35 6.55 15.52
C ALA A 295 -29.03 5.41 14.72
N PRO A 296 -29.22 5.56 13.40
CA PRO A 296 -29.85 4.53 12.59
C PRO A 296 -29.02 3.23 12.65
N ARG A 297 -29.70 2.09 12.84
CA ARG A 297 -29.05 0.77 12.83
C ARG A 297 -28.46 0.50 11.45
N PRO A 298 -27.15 0.16 11.35
CA PRO A 298 -26.51 -0.10 10.06
C PRO A 298 -27.01 -1.42 9.44
N ALA A 299 -27.23 -1.40 8.13
CA ALA A 299 -27.46 -2.62 7.36
C ALA A 299 -26.10 -3.19 6.91
N THR A 300 -25.92 -4.50 6.98
CA THR A 300 -24.64 -5.18 6.65
C THR A 300 -24.61 -5.64 5.20
N ARG A 301 -23.54 -5.30 4.46
CA ARG A 301 -23.06 -6.01 3.27
C ARG A 301 -21.59 -6.38 3.49
N VAL A 302 -21.15 -7.50 2.94
CA VAL A 302 -19.77 -7.99 3.13
C VAL A 302 -19.04 -7.89 1.81
N LEU A 303 -18.24 -6.83 1.66
CA LEU A 303 -17.13 -6.74 0.73
C LEU A 303 -15.94 -7.46 1.38
N VAL A 304 -15.21 -8.23 0.59
CA VAL A 304 -13.95 -8.85 0.99
C VAL A 304 -12.81 -7.97 0.49
N ALA A 305 -11.63 -8.09 1.10
CA ALA A 305 -10.42 -7.46 0.60
C ALA A 305 -10.21 -7.69 -0.91
N ASN A 306 -9.74 -6.67 -1.63
CA ASN A 306 -9.48 -6.70 -3.06
C ASN A 306 -10.71 -7.12 -3.87
N THR A 307 -11.89 -6.61 -3.50
CA THR A 307 -13.12 -6.81 -4.26
C THR A 307 -13.83 -5.49 -4.52
N VAL A 308 -14.65 -5.45 -5.57
CA VAL A 308 -15.56 -4.34 -5.87
C VAL A 308 -16.99 -4.87 -5.85
N GLY A 309 -17.90 -4.14 -5.20
CA GLY A 309 -19.28 -4.60 -5.10
C GLY A 309 -20.30 -3.48 -4.91
N ALA A 310 -21.54 -3.77 -5.31
CA ALA A 310 -22.67 -2.86 -5.12
C ALA A 310 -23.02 -2.73 -3.62
N VAL A 311 -22.95 -1.50 -3.09
CA VAL A 311 -23.33 -1.17 -1.71
C VAL A 311 -24.76 -0.62 -1.61
N SER A 312 -25.31 -0.07 -2.69
CA SER A 312 -26.71 0.36 -2.79
C SER A 312 -27.26 0.16 -4.21
N GLY A 313 -28.53 -0.23 -4.36
CA GLY A 313 -29.22 -0.30 -5.67
C GLY A 313 -29.03 -1.58 -6.49
N GLY A 314 -28.07 -2.45 -6.13
CA GLY A 314 -27.76 -3.69 -6.87
C GLY A 314 -27.73 -4.96 -5.99
N SER A 315 -27.84 -6.13 -6.63
CA SER A 315 -27.70 -7.46 -6.05
C SER A 315 -26.62 -8.25 -6.78
N GLY A 316 -25.71 -8.89 -6.05
CA GLY A 316 -24.62 -9.68 -6.63
C GLY A 316 -23.48 -9.86 -5.63
N ALA A 317 -22.66 -10.91 -5.81
CA ALA A 317 -21.46 -11.13 -5.00
C ALA A 317 -20.38 -10.08 -5.31
N PRO A 318 -19.52 -9.71 -4.35
CA PRO A 318 -18.35 -8.89 -4.63
C PRO A 318 -17.45 -9.53 -5.69
N VAL A 319 -16.92 -8.70 -6.57
CA VAL A 319 -16.10 -9.10 -7.73
C VAL A 319 -14.61 -8.94 -7.37
N PRO A 320 -13.78 -9.99 -7.44
CA PRO A 320 -12.34 -9.87 -7.20
C PRO A 320 -11.67 -8.95 -8.20
N VAL A 321 -10.71 -8.15 -7.74
CA VAL A 321 -9.92 -7.21 -8.55
C VAL A 321 -8.43 -7.35 -8.23
N GLY A 322 -7.60 -6.51 -8.86
CA GLY A 322 -6.17 -6.40 -8.56
C GLY A 322 -5.89 -6.03 -7.10
N GLN A 323 -4.60 -6.00 -6.75
CA GLN A 323 -4.16 -5.76 -5.38
C GLN A 323 -4.33 -4.30 -4.95
N SER A 324 -4.86 -4.09 -3.73
CA SER A 324 -5.02 -2.75 -3.13
C SER A 324 -5.81 -1.77 -4.02
N PRO A 325 -7.09 -2.07 -4.33
CA PRO A 325 -7.91 -1.19 -5.15
C PRO A 325 -8.14 0.16 -4.45
N ASP A 326 -8.05 1.26 -5.21
CA ASP A 326 -8.22 2.63 -4.71
C ASP A 326 -9.32 3.37 -5.49
N GLY A 327 -8.96 4.16 -6.51
CA GLY A 327 -9.90 4.92 -7.33
C GLY A 327 -10.86 4.04 -8.13
N LEU A 328 -12.13 4.48 -8.21
CA LEU A 328 -13.20 3.79 -8.92
C LEU A 328 -13.94 4.78 -9.83
N ALA A 329 -14.21 4.39 -11.08
CA ALA A 329 -15.04 5.18 -12.00
C ALA A 329 -15.97 4.28 -12.81
N TYR A 330 -17.04 4.85 -13.35
CA TYR A 330 -17.95 4.17 -14.27
C TYR A 330 -18.02 4.96 -15.58
N GLY A 331 -17.93 4.24 -16.70
CA GLY A 331 -18.00 4.82 -18.05
C GLY A 331 -17.63 3.77 -19.10
N ALA A 332 -17.89 4.06 -20.38
CA ALA A 332 -17.73 3.10 -21.48
C ALA A 332 -18.39 1.72 -21.19
N GLY A 333 -19.52 1.73 -20.46
CA GLY A 333 -20.26 0.52 -20.08
C GLY A 333 -19.63 -0.34 -18.98
N SER A 334 -18.53 0.09 -18.37
CA SER A 334 -17.79 -0.72 -17.38
C SER A 334 -17.47 0.06 -16.11
N VAL A 335 -17.25 -0.68 -15.02
CA VAL A 335 -16.66 -0.16 -13.79
C VAL A 335 -15.14 -0.35 -13.88
N TRP A 336 -14.38 0.71 -13.66
CA TRP A 336 -12.92 0.73 -13.76
C TRP A 336 -12.30 0.98 -12.40
N VAL A 337 -11.27 0.21 -12.05
CA VAL A 337 -10.66 0.18 -10.72
C VAL A 337 -9.15 0.30 -10.83
N ALA A 338 -8.56 1.34 -10.24
CA ALA A 338 -7.10 1.46 -10.12
C ALA A 338 -6.58 0.57 -8.98
N ASN A 339 -5.59 -0.28 -9.27
CA ASN A 339 -5.00 -1.23 -8.33
C ASN A 339 -3.51 -0.93 -8.15
N ASN A 340 -3.14 -0.25 -7.07
CA ASN A 340 -1.76 0.20 -6.88
C ASN A 340 -0.81 -0.92 -6.43
N GLY A 341 -1.33 -2.03 -5.91
CA GLY A 341 -0.49 -3.12 -5.42
C GLY A 341 0.13 -3.98 -6.53
N ASP A 342 -0.34 -3.85 -7.76
CA ASP A 342 0.10 -4.64 -8.93
C ASP A 342 0.17 -3.84 -10.24
N ASP A 343 0.23 -2.50 -10.17
CA ASP A 343 0.35 -1.58 -11.31
C ASP A 343 -0.67 -1.85 -12.43
N SER A 344 -1.94 -2.07 -12.05
CA SER A 344 -2.98 -2.46 -12.98
C SER A 344 -4.28 -1.67 -12.83
N VAL A 345 -5.13 -1.73 -13.85
CA VAL A 345 -6.54 -1.35 -13.80
C VAL A 345 -7.41 -2.57 -14.05
N SER A 346 -8.43 -2.77 -13.22
CA SER A 346 -9.46 -3.79 -13.42
C SER A 346 -10.64 -3.16 -14.15
N ARG A 347 -11.00 -3.71 -15.32
CA ARG A 347 -12.26 -3.42 -16.01
C ARG A 347 -13.28 -4.48 -15.61
N ILE A 348 -14.44 -4.05 -15.14
CA ILE A 348 -15.53 -4.92 -14.69
C ILE A 348 -16.77 -4.64 -15.51
N ASP A 349 -17.35 -5.67 -16.10
CA ASP A 349 -18.70 -5.63 -16.65
C ASP A 349 -19.71 -5.64 -15.50
N PRO A 350 -20.53 -4.59 -15.32
CA PRO A 350 -21.47 -4.50 -14.20
C PRO A 350 -22.64 -5.49 -14.28
N GLN A 351 -22.86 -6.15 -15.42
CA GLN A 351 -23.91 -7.16 -15.60
C GLN A 351 -23.36 -8.58 -15.45
N THR A 352 -22.26 -8.90 -16.15
CA THR A 352 -21.68 -10.25 -16.15
C THR A 352 -20.67 -10.48 -15.03
N HIS A 353 -20.19 -9.40 -14.39
CA HIS A 353 -19.11 -9.40 -13.41
C HIS A 353 -17.78 -9.96 -13.96
N ALA A 354 -17.62 -10.04 -15.29
CA ALA A 354 -16.36 -10.40 -15.92
C ALA A 354 -15.30 -9.32 -15.64
N VAL A 355 -14.07 -9.76 -15.34
CA VAL A 355 -12.95 -8.89 -14.98
C VAL A 355 -11.81 -9.04 -15.96
N GLN A 356 -11.27 -7.91 -16.41
CA GLN A 356 -10.03 -7.85 -17.19
C GLN A 356 -9.02 -6.95 -16.49
N LEU A 357 -7.80 -7.45 -16.31
CA LEU A 357 -6.67 -6.69 -15.78
C LEU A 357 -5.85 -6.08 -16.92
N ILE A 358 -5.58 -4.79 -16.83
CA ILE A 358 -4.83 -4.02 -17.81
C ILE A 358 -3.63 -3.37 -17.10
N PRO A 359 -2.38 -3.73 -17.45
CA PRO A 359 -1.20 -3.09 -16.89
C PRO A 359 -1.14 -1.60 -17.26
N VAL A 360 -0.75 -0.76 -16.30
CA VAL A 360 -0.59 0.70 -16.47
C VAL A 360 0.76 1.16 -15.90
N GLY A 361 0.95 2.48 -15.73
CA GLY A 361 2.12 3.03 -15.05
C GLY A 361 2.14 2.70 -13.54
N SER A 362 3.19 3.14 -12.85
CA SER A 362 3.43 2.75 -11.46
C SER A 362 2.55 3.47 -10.43
N ASP A 363 2.09 2.72 -9.43
CA ASP A 363 1.18 3.15 -8.35
C ASP A 363 -0.08 3.91 -8.87
N PRO A 364 -0.95 3.26 -9.67
CA PRO A 364 -2.19 3.86 -10.13
C PRO A 364 -3.16 4.14 -8.97
N VAL A 365 -3.58 5.40 -8.79
CA VAL A 365 -4.37 5.84 -7.62
C VAL A 365 -5.78 6.33 -7.95
N ALA A 366 -5.99 6.86 -9.15
CA ALA A 366 -7.26 7.45 -9.55
C ALA A 366 -7.56 7.17 -11.03
N VAL A 367 -8.84 7.03 -11.36
CA VAL A 367 -9.32 6.71 -12.71
C VAL A 367 -10.50 7.61 -13.06
N ALA A 368 -10.56 8.06 -14.31
CA ALA A 368 -11.68 8.82 -14.88
C ALA A 368 -11.99 8.32 -16.29
N VAL A 369 -13.23 8.45 -16.74
CA VAL A 369 -13.65 8.02 -18.09
C VAL A 369 -14.17 9.20 -18.88
N SER A 370 -13.73 9.34 -20.13
CA SER A 370 -14.18 10.37 -21.08
C SER A 370 -14.39 9.74 -22.45
N GLY A 371 -15.66 9.63 -22.88
CA GLY A 371 -16.01 8.88 -24.08
C GLY A 371 -15.61 7.41 -23.96
N ASP A 372 -14.85 6.91 -24.94
CA ASP A 372 -14.30 5.55 -24.96
C ASP A 372 -12.89 5.46 -24.35
N ASP A 373 -12.36 6.55 -23.78
CA ASP A 373 -11.05 6.56 -23.15
C ASP A 373 -11.14 6.60 -21.63
N VAL A 374 -10.25 5.84 -21.02
CA VAL A 374 -10.07 5.74 -19.57
C VAL A 374 -8.70 6.31 -19.22
N TRP A 375 -8.68 7.25 -18.29
CA TRP A 375 -7.51 8.02 -17.89
C TRP A 375 -7.12 7.64 -16.47
N VAL A 376 -5.89 7.20 -16.29
CA VAL A 376 -5.41 6.61 -15.03
C VAL A 376 -4.24 7.43 -14.52
N ALA A 377 -4.35 8.01 -13.32
CA ALA A 377 -3.28 8.75 -12.68
C ALA A 377 -2.31 7.80 -11.98
N ASN A 378 -1.04 7.79 -12.41
CA ASN A 378 0.02 6.92 -11.92
C ASN A 378 0.97 7.72 -11.02
N SER A 379 0.75 7.61 -9.70
CA SER A 379 1.43 8.47 -8.74
C SER A 379 2.94 8.21 -8.67
N GLY A 380 3.36 6.95 -8.84
CA GLY A 380 4.74 6.49 -8.63
C GLY A 380 5.68 6.91 -9.75
N ASP A 381 5.15 7.17 -10.95
CA ASP A 381 5.95 7.58 -12.11
C ASP A 381 5.60 8.95 -12.70
N GLY A 382 4.61 9.66 -12.16
CA GLY A 382 4.28 11.02 -12.59
C GLY A 382 3.55 11.11 -13.93
N THR A 383 2.90 10.02 -14.34
CA THR A 383 2.22 9.92 -15.64
C THR A 383 0.71 9.76 -15.52
N VAL A 384 0.03 9.91 -16.66
CA VAL A 384 -1.34 9.43 -16.87
C VAL A 384 -1.33 8.41 -17.99
N SER A 385 -1.83 7.20 -17.74
CA SER A 385 -2.09 6.21 -18.80
C SER A 385 -3.45 6.47 -19.43
N ARG A 386 -3.51 6.49 -20.76
CA ARG A 386 -4.74 6.52 -21.55
C ARG A 386 -5.02 5.11 -22.07
N ILE A 387 -6.09 4.49 -21.60
CA ILE A 387 -6.60 3.20 -22.07
C ILE A 387 -7.75 3.46 -23.02
N ASN A 388 -7.76 2.81 -24.18
CA ASN A 388 -8.92 2.82 -25.05
C ASN A 388 -9.82 1.63 -24.73
N ALA A 389 -11.06 1.88 -24.30
CA ALA A 389 -12.01 0.88 -23.81
C ALA A 389 -12.54 -0.07 -24.89
N SER A 390 -12.36 0.26 -26.19
CA SER A 390 -12.76 -0.63 -27.29
C SER A 390 -11.73 -1.71 -27.60
N VAL A 391 -10.46 -1.48 -27.26
CA VAL A 391 -9.33 -2.41 -27.51
C VAL A 391 -8.67 -2.91 -26.22
N ASP A 392 -9.12 -2.45 -25.06
CA ASP A 392 -8.69 -2.85 -23.72
C ASP A 392 -7.17 -2.84 -23.50
N ARG A 393 -6.51 -1.77 -23.97
CA ARG A 393 -5.07 -1.57 -23.77
C ARG A 393 -4.71 -0.09 -23.63
N VAL A 394 -3.58 0.15 -22.98
CA VAL A 394 -2.93 1.47 -22.94
C VAL A 394 -2.52 1.85 -24.36
N VAL A 395 -2.97 3.02 -24.82
CA VAL A 395 -2.63 3.60 -26.13
C VAL A 395 -1.67 4.79 -26.01
N ASP A 396 -1.56 5.39 -24.83
CA ASP A 396 -0.65 6.50 -24.57
C ASP A 396 -0.25 6.58 -23.08
N ILE A 397 0.92 7.14 -22.80
CA ILE A 397 1.43 7.43 -21.45
C ILE A 397 1.93 8.87 -21.45
N LEU A 398 1.21 9.73 -20.72
CA LEU A 398 1.41 11.17 -20.73
C LEU A 398 2.17 11.63 -19.47
N PRO A 399 3.34 12.27 -19.58
CA PRO A 399 3.98 12.93 -18.44
C PRO A 399 3.15 14.13 -17.99
N VAL A 400 2.66 14.13 -16.74
CA VAL A 400 1.78 15.19 -16.24
C VAL A 400 2.41 16.03 -15.13
N GLY A 401 3.33 15.47 -14.35
CA GLY A 401 3.99 16.17 -13.25
C GLY A 401 4.20 15.27 -12.04
N ASN A 402 4.46 15.88 -10.88
CA ASN A 402 4.86 15.16 -9.69
C ASN A 402 3.67 14.70 -8.84
N LEU A 403 3.65 13.42 -8.46
CA LEU A 403 2.60 12.76 -7.66
C LEU A 403 1.18 13.08 -8.14
N PRO A 404 0.76 12.66 -9.35
CA PRO A 404 -0.63 12.76 -9.75
C PRO A 404 -1.50 11.94 -8.77
N SER A 405 -2.44 12.61 -8.12
CA SER A 405 -3.14 12.12 -6.92
C SER A 405 -4.65 11.96 -7.12
N GLY A 406 -5.21 12.69 -8.07
CA GLY A 406 -6.62 12.65 -8.43
C GLY A 406 -6.81 13.01 -9.90
N ILE A 407 -7.82 12.43 -10.53
CA ILE A 407 -8.17 12.70 -11.92
C ILE A 407 -9.69 12.72 -12.07
N ALA A 408 -10.22 13.65 -12.85
CA ALA A 408 -11.63 13.71 -13.19
C ALA A 408 -11.81 14.17 -14.64
N ALA A 409 -12.84 13.63 -15.27
CA ALA A 409 -13.26 14.00 -16.61
C ALA A 409 -14.65 14.65 -16.54
N GLY A 410 -14.86 15.67 -17.36
CA GLY A 410 -16.17 16.33 -17.51
C GLY A 410 -16.21 17.18 -18.78
N PRO A 411 -17.24 18.02 -18.96
CA PRO A 411 -17.37 18.88 -20.14
C PRO A 411 -16.17 19.80 -20.38
N ALA A 412 -15.46 20.17 -19.31
CA ALA A 412 -14.24 20.97 -19.38
C ALA A 412 -12.97 20.18 -19.72
N GLY A 413 -13.08 18.91 -20.14
CA GLY A 413 -11.96 18.01 -20.44
C GLY A 413 -11.50 17.18 -19.24
N VAL A 414 -10.32 16.57 -19.37
CA VAL A 414 -9.71 15.74 -18.33
C VAL A 414 -8.77 16.60 -17.50
N TRP A 415 -8.89 16.56 -16.18
CA TRP A 415 -8.06 17.34 -15.27
C TRP A 415 -7.40 16.43 -14.24
N VAL A 416 -6.14 16.73 -13.94
CA VAL A 416 -5.30 15.96 -13.03
C VAL A 416 -4.83 16.87 -11.90
N ALA A 417 -5.02 16.41 -10.67
CA ALA A 417 -4.43 16.99 -9.47
C ALA A 417 -2.99 16.48 -9.30
N LEU A 418 -2.03 17.39 -9.17
CA LEU A 418 -0.62 17.09 -9.01
C LEU A 418 -0.21 17.39 -7.57
N GLY A 419 -0.38 16.39 -6.72
CA GLY A 419 -0.16 16.45 -5.28
C GLY A 419 1.22 16.96 -4.92
N GLY A 420 2.24 16.64 -5.72
CA GLY A 420 3.64 17.06 -5.57
C GLY A 420 3.92 18.48 -6.05
N ASP A 421 3.11 19.02 -6.96
CA ASP A 421 3.35 20.31 -7.61
C ASP A 421 2.52 21.47 -7.02
N SER A 422 1.55 21.17 -6.14
CA SER A 422 0.52 22.14 -5.68
C SER A 422 -0.18 22.82 -6.86
N ALA A 423 -0.52 22.01 -7.86
CA ALA A 423 -1.09 22.47 -9.12
C ALA A 423 -2.07 21.45 -9.69
N VAL A 424 -2.85 21.91 -10.67
CA VAL A 424 -3.61 21.04 -11.57
C VAL A 424 -3.20 21.26 -13.02
N ARG A 425 -3.39 20.25 -13.86
CA ARG A 425 -3.22 20.36 -15.32
C ARG A 425 -4.44 19.81 -16.05
N ARG A 426 -4.77 20.45 -17.16
CA ARG A 426 -5.77 19.96 -18.12
C ARG A 426 -5.08 19.09 -19.17
N ILE A 427 -5.67 17.96 -19.50
CA ILE A 427 -5.32 17.14 -20.65
C ILE A 427 -6.43 17.32 -21.69
N ASP A 428 -6.03 17.59 -22.93
CA ASP A 428 -6.92 17.54 -24.08
C ASP A 428 -7.27 16.07 -24.39
N PRO A 429 -8.54 15.65 -24.25
CA PRO A 429 -8.90 14.24 -24.42
C PRO A 429 -8.76 13.76 -25.86
N GLU A 430 -8.85 14.65 -26.85
CA GLU A 430 -8.71 14.26 -28.26
C GLU A 430 -7.22 14.11 -28.60
N SER A 431 -6.43 15.16 -28.35
CA SER A 431 -5.04 15.22 -28.80
C SER A 431 -4.03 14.62 -27.82
N GLY A 432 -4.42 14.30 -26.58
CA GLY A 432 -3.52 13.90 -25.49
C GLY A 432 -2.61 15.03 -24.98
N ARG A 433 -2.80 16.27 -25.43
CA ARG A 433 -1.88 17.38 -25.10
C ARG A 433 -2.08 17.83 -23.67
N VAL A 434 -0.99 17.81 -22.89
CA VAL A 434 -0.97 18.31 -21.52
C VAL A 434 -0.80 19.83 -21.50
N GLY A 435 -1.72 20.53 -20.84
CA GLY A 435 -1.73 21.98 -20.70
C GLY A 435 -0.76 22.52 -19.65
N LYS A 436 -0.77 23.85 -19.47
CA LYS A 436 0.02 24.52 -18.42
C LYS A 436 -0.52 24.18 -17.03
N ALA A 437 0.38 24.14 -16.06
CA ALA A 437 0.03 24.01 -14.65
C ALA A 437 -0.69 25.26 -14.13
N VAL A 438 -1.80 25.05 -13.42
CA VAL A 438 -2.53 26.08 -12.69
C VAL A 438 -2.29 25.86 -11.20
N ALA A 439 -1.71 26.85 -10.52
CA ALA A 439 -1.41 26.77 -9.09
C ALA A 439 -2.70 26.71 -8.26
N VAL A 440 -2.71 25.84 -7.26
CA VAL A 440 -3.77 25.68 -6.26
C VAL A 440 -3.12 25.56 -4.87
N GLY A 441 -3.88 25.12 -3.85
CA GLY A 441 -3.33 24.89 -2.52
C GLY A 441 -2.39 23.68 -2.42
N GLY A 442 -1.84 23.47 -1.22
CA GLY A 442 -0.94 22.39 -0.85
C GLY A 442 -1.58 21.00 -0.92
N GLY A 443 -0.88 20.09 -1.61
CA GLY A 443 -1.27 18.67 -1.70
C GLY A 443 -2.67 18.47 -2.31
N PRO A 444 -2.93 18.96 -3.53
CA PRO A 444 -4.19 18.71 -4.21
C PRO A 444 -4.40 17.19 -4.31
N ALA A 445 -5.55 16.69 -3.86
CA ALA A 445 -5.78 15.26 -3.64
C ALA A 445 -7.02 14.73 -4.37
N GLY A 446 -8.07 15.54 -4.49
CA GLY A 446 -9.24 15.18 -5.28
C GLY A 446 -9.77 16.36 -6.07
N ILE A 447 -10.53 16.01 -7.11
CA ILE A 447 -10.91 16.94 -8.15
C ILE A 447 -12.32 16.63 -8.62
N GLY A 448 -13.14 17.68 -8.71
CA GLY A 448 -14.48 17.63 -9.25
C GLY A 448 -14.63 18.60 -10.41
N VAL A 449 -15.13 18.13 -11.55
CA VAL A 449 -15.25 18.93 -12.78
C VAL A 449 -16.71 19.31 -12.99
N GLY A 450 -17.03 20.60 -12.84
CA GLY A 450 -18.30 21.18 -13.28
C GLY A 450 -18.20 21.72 -14.72
N GLU A 451 -19.26 22.37 -15.20
CA GLU A 451 -19.31 22.89 -16.58
C GLU A 451 -18.27 23.98 -16.86
N ARG A 452 -18.10 24.91 -15.91
CA ARG A 452 -17.21 26.09 -16.05
C ARG A 452 -16.15 26.21 -14.96
N THR A 453 -16.18 25.32 -13.97
CA THR A 453 -15.31 25.41 -12.80
C THR A 453 -14.87 24.02 -12.38
N VAL A 454 -13.58 23.89 -12.15
CA VAL A 454 -12.96 22.71 -11.57
C VAL A 454 -12.69 22.99 -10.09
N TRP A 455 -13.13 22.12 -9.21
CA TRP A 455 -12.97 22.26 -7.77
C TRP A 455 -11.89 21.29 -7.29
N VAL A 456 -10.87 21.82 -6.63
CA VAL A 456 -9.67 21.07 -6.26
C VAL A 456 -9.53 21.06 -4.75
N ALA A 457 -9.59 19.87 -4.14
CA ALA A 457 -9.35 19.69 -2.71
C ALA A 457 -7.86 19.67 -2.40
N ASN A 458 -7.41 20.55 -1.51
CA ASN A 458 -6.01 20.71 -1.10
C ASN A 458 -5.83 20.13 0.30
N SER A 459 -5.34 18.90 0.36
CA SER A 459 -5.36 18.08 1.58
C SER A 459 -4.49 18.65 2.70
N LEU A 460 -3.38 19.31 2.36
CA LEU A 460 -2.45 19.90 3.35
C LEU A 460 -2.94 21.23 3.91
N ASP A 461 -3.75 21.97 3.16
CA ASP A 461 -4.23 23.30 3.54
C ASP A 461 -5.62 23.26 4.20
N GLY A 462 -6.35 22.16 4.02
CA GLY A 462 -7.73 22.04 4.48
C GLY A 462 -8.74 22.86 3.65
N THR A 463 -8.41 23.13 2.39
CA THR A 463 -9.20 24.02 1.51
C THR A 463 -9.66 23.32 0.24
N VAL A 464 -10.63 23.93 -0.44
CA VAL A 464 -10.95 23.67 -1.84
C VAL A 464 -10.73 24.93 -2.67
N THR A 465 -10.00 24.82 -3.77
CA THR A 465 -9.74 25.90 -4.72
C THR A 465 -10.58 25.73 -5.98
N PRO A 466 -11.50 26.65 -6.30
CA PRO A 466 -12.16 26.69 -7.60
C PRO A 466 -11.23 27.26 -8.68
N VAL A 467 -11.18 26.60 -9.84
CA VAL A 467 -10.39 26.98 -11.02
C VAL A 467 -11.34 27.23 -12.19
N ASP A 468 -11.27 28.41 -12.78
CA ASP A 468 -12.05 28.77 -13.96
C ASP A 468 -11.44 28.10 -15.21
N VAL A 469 -12.26 27.36 -15.95
CA VAL A 469 -11.77 26.54 -17.08
C VAL A 469 -11.46 27.36 -18.33
N VAL A 470 -12.02 28.57 -18.44
CA VAL A 470 -11.84 29.47 -19.58
C VAL A 470 -10.58 30.31 -19.37
N THR A 471 -10.44 30.91 -18.19
CA THR A 471 -9.26 31.76 -17.90
C THR A 471 -8.06 30.96 -17.44
N GLY A 472 -8.26 29.73 -16.94
CA GLY A 472 -7.21 28.93 -16.34
C GLY A 472 -6.70 29.50 -15.01
N GLN A 473 -7.50 30.32 -14.32
CA GLN A 473 -7.11 30.96 -13.06
C GLN A 473 -7.84 30.35 -11.87
N ALA A 474 -7.09 30.09 -10.80
CA ALA A 474 -7.63 29.77 -9.49
C ALA A 474 -8.28 31.02 -8.85
N ARG A 475 -9.42 30.83 -8.19
CA ARG A 475 -10.07 31.86 -7.36
C ARG A 475 -9.81 31.56 -5.87
N GLY A 476 -10.28 32.44 -4.98
CA GLY A 476 -10.02 32.34 -3.53
C GLY A 476 -10.36 30.95 -2.96
N ALA A 477 -9.43 30.40 -2.16
CA ALA A 477 -9.59 29.09 -1.53
C ALA A 477 -10.67 29.12 -0.44
N VAL A 478 -11.50 28.07 -0.39
CA VAL A 478 -12.60 27.92 0.57
C VAL A 478 -12.19 26.90 1.63
N LEU A 479 -12.27 27.25 2.91
CA LEU A 479 -11.96 26.33 4.00
C LEU A 479 -13.08 25.29 4.16
N VAL A 480 -12.74 24.01 4.24
CA VAL A 480 -13.73 22.92 4.30
C VAL A 480 -13.50 21.93 5.45
N GLY A 481 -12.29 21.78 5.97
CA GLY A 481 -11.97 20.77 6.98
C GLY A 481 -10.56 20.21 6.78
N ALA A 482 -10.08 19.36 7.68
CA ALA A 482 -8.72 18.82 7.59
C ALA A 482 -8.66 17.61 6.64
N GLY A 483 -7.65 17.58 5.78
CA GLY A 483 -7.44 16.49 4.82
C GLY A 483 -8.58 16.27 3.81
N PRO A 484 -9.06 17.31 3.09
CA PRO A 484 -10.03 17.13 2.03
C PRO A 484 -9.46 16.23 0.92
N GLN A 485 -10.24 15.23 0.49
CA GLN A 485 -9.86 14.26 -0.54
C GLN A 485 -10.91 14.25 -1.65
N GLY A 486 -11.91 13.37 -1.59
CA GLY A 486 -12.94 13.26 -2.62
C GLY A 486 -13.75 14.54 -2.80
N VAL A 487 -14.01 14.90 -4.05
CA VAL A 487 -14.85 16.03 -4.43
C VAL A 487 -15.92 15.57 -5.40
N ALA A 488 -17.19 15.85 -5.11
CA ALA A 488 -18.30 15.67 -6.03
C ALA A 488 -18.99 17.01 -6.30
N VAL A 489 -19.32 17.26 -7.57
CA VAL A 489 -19.97 18.50 -8.00
C VAL A 489 -21.39 18.20 -8.43
N THR A 490 -22.33 18.96 -7.89
CA THR A 490 -23.75 19.00 -8.27
C THR A 490 -24.08 20.40 -8.80
N GLU A 491 -25.28 20.59 -9.34
CA GLU A 491 -25.70 21.88 -9.91
C GLU A 491 -25.63 23.03 -8.87
N ASP A 492 -26.07 22.77 -7.64
CA ASP A 492 -26.21 23.77 -6.57
C ASP A 492 -25.12 23.69 -5.48
N ALA A 493 -24.32 22.62 -5.47
CA ALA A 493 -23.34 22.39 -4.41
C ALA A 493 -22.08 21.63 -4.83
N VAL A 494 -21.02 21.84 -4.06
CA VAL A 494 -19.78 21.05 -4.08
C VAL A 494 -19.68 20.29 -2.76
N TRP A 495 -19.45 18.99 -2.85
CA TRP A 495 -19.33 18.09 -1.71
C TRP A 495 -17.90 17.63 -1.56
N VAL A 496 -17.38 17.68 -0.34
CA VAL A 496 -15.97 17.42 -0.05
C VAL A 496 -15.85 16.48 1.13
N ALA A 497 -15.23 15.32 0.94
CA ALA A 497 -14.93 14.39 2.02
C ALA A 497 -13.62 14.82 2.71
N ASN A 498 -13.67 15.07 4.02
CA ASN A 498 -12.54 15.54 4.82
C ASN A 498 -12.06 14.40 5.73
N GLY A 499 -11.02 13.70 5.28
CA GLY A 499 -10.56 12.46 5.88
C GLY A 499 -10.02 12.60 7.30
N LEU A 500 -9.39 13.74 7.63
CA LEU A 500 -8.75 13.95 8.93
C LEU A 500 -9.68 14.62 9.95
N SER A 501 -10.67 15.38 9.49
CA SER A 501 -11.69 15.97 10.37
C SER A 501 -12.97 15.13 10.50
N LEU A 502 -13.01 13.95 9.87
CA LEU A 502 -14.12 12.98 9.98
C LEU A 502 -15.48 13.52 9.46
N THR A 503 -15.42 14.49 8.54
CA THR A 503 -16.58 15.25 8.09
C THR A 503 -16.75 15.23 6.58
N VAL A 504 -17.96 15.54 6.11
CA VAL A 504 -18.20 16.05 4.76
C VAL A 504 -18.52 17.53 4.83
N SER A 505 -18.11 18.29 3.82
CA SER A 505 -18.46 19.70 3.66
C SER A 505 -19.28 19.91 2.38
N ARG A 506 -20.37 20.66 2.50
CA ARG A 506 -21.21 21.12 1.40
C ARG A 506 -20.98 22.61 1.20
N ILE A 507 -20.43 22.99 0.05
CA ILE A 507 -20.28 24.38 -0.39
C ILE A 507 -21.44 24.70 -1.32
N ASP A 508 -22.28 25.67 -0.96
CA ASP A 508 -23.32 26.18 -1.85
C ASP A 508 -22.69 27.04 -2.97
N THR A 509 -22.87 26.65 -4.23
CA THR A 509 -22.15 27.28 -5.35
C THR A 509 -22.59 28.72 -5.65
N ARG A 510 -23.77 29.12 -5.17
CA ARG A 510 -24.35 30.46 -5.38
C ARG A 510 -23.96 31.43 -4.27
N THR A 511 -23.94 30.96 -3.03
CA THR A 511 -23.73 31.80 -1.83
C THR A 511 -22.33 31.65 -1.22
N GLY A 512 -21.61 30.56 -1.52
CA GLY A 512 -20.32 30.24 -0.93
C GLY A 512 -20.39 29.74 0.52
N VAL A 513 -21.60 29.57 1.08
CA VAL A 513 -21.78 29.08 2.45
C VAL A 513 -21.33 27.63 2.55
N VAL A 514 -20.50 27.33 3.56
CA VAL A 514 -19.99 26.00 3.85
C VAL A 514 -20.75 25.41 5.03
N THR A 515 -21.36 24.25 4.83
CA THR A 515 -21.98 23.45 5.90
C THR A 515 -21.16 22.18 6.12
N VAL A 516 -20.83 21.87 7.37
CA VAL A 516 -19.99 20.72 7.74
C VAL A 516 -20.82 19.71 8.52
N GLN A 517 -20.65 18.43 8.23
CA GLN A 517 -21.35 17.34 8.90
C GLN A 517 -20.42 16.16 9.16
N GLU A 518 -20.38 15.64 10.38
CA GLU A 518 -19.69 14.39 10.71
C GLU A 518 -20.36 13.20 10.03
N VAL A 519 -19.56 12.29 9.47
CA VAL A 519 -20.05 11.14 8.69
C VAL A 519 -19.40 9.80 9.06
N GLY A 520 -18.22 9.81 9.70
CA GLY A 520 -17.49 8.60 10.12
C GLY A 520 -15.98 8.76 9.99
N ASP A 521 -15.22 7.71 10.28
CA ASP A 521 -13.75 7.72 10.26
C ASP A 521 -13.16 7.45 8.86
N GLY A 522 -12.21 8.30 8.47
CA GLY A 522 -11.59 8.33 7.16
C GLY A 522 -12.54 8.60 5.99
N PRO A 523 -13.36 9.67 5.97
CA PRO A 523 -14.12 10.05 4.79
C PRO A 523 -13.18 10.25 3.59
N ARG A 524 -13.33 9.45 2.54
CA ARG A 524 -12.36 9.40 1.42
C ARG A 524 -12.97 9.77 0.08
N ALA A 525 -13.93 8.99 -0.41
CA ALA A 525 -14.63 9.28 -1.65
C ALA A 525 -16.02 9.82 -1.39
N VAL A 526 -16.49 10.69 -2.27
CA VAL A 526 -17.86 11.19 -2.30
C VAL A 526 -18.37 11.13 -3.73
N VAL A 527 -19.59 10.62 -3.90
CA VAL A 527 -20.30 10.62 -5.18
C VAL A 527 -21.72 11.14 -4.98
N ALA A 528 -22.18 12.00 -5.89
CA ALA A 528 -23.53 12.52 -5.88
C ALA A 528 -24.34 11.89 -7.00
N GLY A 529 -25.52 11.35 -6.66
CA GLY A 529 -26.45 10.75 -7.61
C GLY A 529 -27.86 11.28 -7.41
N PRO A 530 -28.81 10.87 -8.27
CA PRO A 530 -30.21 11.34 -8.21
C PRO A 530 -30.89 11.01 -6.86
N ASP A 531 -30.47 9.91 -6.23
CA ASP A 531 -30.97 9.49 -4.92
C ASP A 531 -30.17 10.07 -3.73
N GLY A 532 -29.26 11.02 -3.95
CA GLY A 532 -28.53 11.70 -2.88
C GLY A 532 -27.01 11.49 -2.94
N VAL A 533 -26.33 11.89 -1.86
CA VAL A 533 -24.87 11.94 -1.79
C VAL A 533 -24.36 10.78 -0.95
N TRP A 534 -23.32 10.11 -1.42
CA TRP A 534 -22.75 8.93 -0.77
C TRP A 534 -21.29 9.18 -0.44
N VAL A 535 -20.90 8.88 0.79
CA VAL A 535 -19.53 9.07 1.29
C VAL A 535 -19.00 7.73 1.78
N SER A 536 -17.78 7.37 1.38
CA SER A 536 -17.07 6.23 1.94
C SER A 536 -16.24 6.64 3.13
N ASN A 537 -16.33 5.87 4.21
CA ASN A 537 -15.53 6.01 5.42
C ASN A 537 -14.61 4.79 5.49
N GLU A 538 -13.35 5.01 5.16
CA GLU A 538 -12.34 3.97 4.96
C GLU A 538 -12.15 3.13 6.23
N TYR A 539 -11.94 3.78 7.37
CA TYR A 539 -11.49 3.14 8.60
C TYR A 539 -12.65 2.57 9.43
N ASP A 540 -13.85 3.14 9.28
CA ASP A 540 -15.10 2.59 9.85
C ASP A 540 -15.64 1.39 9.05
N ALA A 541 -15.07 1.09 7.88
CA ALA A 541 -15.63 0.14 6.93
C ALA A 541 -17.10 0.45 6.57
N THR A 542 -17.46 1.73 6.39
CA THR A 542 -18.85 2.15 6.13
C THR A 542 -19.01 3.01 4.89
N VAL A 543 -20.22 2.98 4.33
CA VAL A 543 -20.67 3.95 3.32
C VAL A 543 -21.93 4.62 3.86
N VAL A 544 -21.96 5.95 3.83
CA VAL A 544 -23.05 6.77 4.38
C VAL A 544 -23.75 7.51 3.25
N ARG A 545 -25.08 7.39 3.20
CA ARG A 545 -25.96 8.22 2.37
C ARG A 545 -26.36 9.47 3.14
N LEU A 546 -26.20 10.63 2.52
CA LEU A 546 -26.54 11.94 3.05
C LEU A 546 -27.73 12.54 2.31
N ASP A 547 -28.47 13.38 3.02
CA ASP A 547 -29.49 14.25 2.43
C ASP A 547 -28.82 15.37 1.60
N PRO A 548 -29.19 15.56 0.32
CA PRO A 548 -28.52 16.51 -0.55
C PRO A 548 -28.77 17.98 -0.19
N ARG A 549 -29.76 18.31 0.64
CA ARG A 549 -30.04 19.70 1.05
C ARG A 549 -29.40 20.04 2.38
N THR A 550 -29.47 19.13 3.34
CA THR A 550 -29.04 19.36 4.73
C THR A 550 -27.68 18.76 5.08
N ALA A 551 -27.11 17.94 4.19
CA ALA A 551 -25.91 17.12 4.42
C ALA A 551 -26.06 16.06 5.53
N ARG A 552 -27.21 15.95 6.21
CA ARG A 552 -27.38 15.04 7.35
C ARG A 552 -27.34 13.58 6.93
N PRO A 553 -26.73 12.68 7.72
CA PRO A 553 -26.76 11.25 7.47
C PRO A 553 -28.18 10.68 7.46
N LEU A 554 -28.56 10.05 6.35
CA LEU A 554 -29.84 9.35 6.18
C LEU A 554 -29.71 7.85 6.46
N ARG A 555 -28.60 7.23 6.03
CA ARG A 555 -28.38 5.79 6.17
C ARG A 555 -26.89 5.45 6.18
N THR A 556 -26.47 4.61 7.13
CA THR A 556 -25.13 4.04 7.20
C THR A 556 -25.15 2.55 6.83
N ILE A 557 -24.23 2.14 5.96
CA ILE A 557 -24.09 0.77 5.47
C ILE A 557 -22.71 0.27 5.90
N ARG A 558 -22.66 -0.85 6.63
CA ARG A 558 -21.38 -1.52 6.90
C ARG A 558 -20.99 -2.35 5.69
N THR A 559 -19.74 -2.21 5.27
CA THR A 559 -19.19 -2.87 4.08
C THR A 559 -18.30 -4.05 4.42
N GLY A 560 -17.79 -4.20 5.65
CA GLY A 560 -16.97 -5.34 6.06
C GLY A 560 -15.49 -5.30 5.64
N SER A 561 -15.13 -4.39 4.73
CA SER A 561 -13.77 -4.06 4.32
C SER A 561 -13.61 -2.54 4.22
N ALA A 562 -12.42 -1.99 3.94
CA ALA A 562 -12.24 -0.54 3.84
C ALA A 562 -12.75 -0.01 2.48
N PRO A 563 -13.86 0.76 2.40
CA PRO A 563 -14.32 1.31 1.14
C PRO A 563 -13.49 2.55 0.79
N ARG A 564 -12.65 2.49 -0.25
CA ARG A 564 -11.84 3.64 -0.69
C ARG A 564 -12.54 4.41 -1.80
N GLY A 565 -12.65 3.81 -2.99
CA GLY A 565 -13.33 4.40 -4.15
C GLY A 565 -14.84 4.16 -4.17
N LEU A 566 -15.59 5.13 -4.69
CA LEU A 566 -17.02 5.04 -4.99
C LEU A 566 -17.28 5.42 -6.44
N ALA A 567 -18.24 4.73 -7.08
CA ALA A 567 -18.72 5.06 -8.42
C ALA A 567 -20.21 4.80 -8.54
N LEU A 568 -20.89 5.61 -9.36
CA LEU A 568 -22.29 5.43 -9.71
C LEU A 568 -22.39 4.79 -11.09
N ALA A 569 -22.81 3.52 -11.12
CA ALA A 569 -23.12 2.80 -12.35
C ALA A 569 -24.65 2.73 -12.50
N GLY A 570 -25.21 3.68 -13.24
CA GLY A 570 -26.66 3.93 -13.24
C GLY A 570 -27.14 4.35 -11.85
N GLY A 571 -28.21 3.73 -11.34
CA GLY A 571 -28.73 3.97 -9.98
C GLY A 571 -28.01 3.19 -8.87
N THR A 572 -26.95 2.44 -9.19
CA THR A 572 -26.22 1.58 -8.24
C THR A 572 -24.93 2.24 -7.78
N VAL A 573 -24.72 2.29 -6.47
CA VAL A 573 -23.46 2.73 -5.86
C VAL A 573 -22.57 1.51 -5.71
N TRP A 574 -21.41 1.56 -6.35
CA TRP A 574 -20.34 0.57 -6.22
C TRP A 574 -19.24 1.11 -5.31
N ALA A 575 -18.62 0.22 -4.53
CA ALA A 575 -17.48 0.54 -3.69
C ALA A 575 -16.35 -0.46 -3.90
N ALA A 576 -15.11 0.05 -3.87
CA ALA A 576 -13.91 -0.77 -3.86
C ALA A 576 -13.50 -1.10 -2.41
N GLY A 577 -13.52 -2.38 -2.06
CA GLY A 577 -13.13 -2.90 -0.77
C GLY A 577 -11.66 -3.29 -0.74
N ARG A 578 -10.85 -2.53 0.01
CA ARG A 578 -9.48 -2.92 0.36
C ARG A 578 -9.47 -3.74 1.65
N ALA A 579 -8.46 -4.57 1.84
CA ALA A 579 -8.24 -5.27 3.11
C ALA A 579 -8.21 -4.28 4.28
N LEU A 580 -9.25 -4.32 5.13
CA LEU A 580 -9.09 -4.15 6.57
C LEU A 580 -8.86 -5.56 7.11
N ALA A 581 -7.94 -5.77 8.05
CA ALA A 581 -7.87 -7.08 8.69
C ALA A 581 -9.23 -7.41 9.30
N ALA A 582 -9.95 -8.37 8.68
CA ALA A 582 -11.10 -8.99 9.31
C ALA A 582 -10.67 -9.49 10.70
N PRO A 583 -11.56 -9.57 11.70
CA PRO A 583 -11.19 -10.03 13.03
C PRO A 583 -10.41 -11.37 13.05
N GLY A 584 -10.64 -12.25 12.06
CA GLY A 584 -9.91 -13.51 11.88
C GLY A 584 -8.49 -13.40 11.30
N HIS A 585 -8.02 -12.20 10.98
CA HIS A 585 -6.66 -11.91 10.53
C HIS A 585 -5.86 -11.09 11.57
N ARG A 586 -6.36 -10.96 12.80
CA ARG A 586 -5.62 -10.36 13.91
C ARG A 586 -4.98 -11.46 14.74
N GLY A 587 -3.75 -11.22 15.16
CA GLY A 587 -2.97 -12.09 16.02
C GLY A 587 -1.74 -12.67 15.34
N GLY A 588 -1.07 -13.59 16.05
CA GLY A 588 0.11 -14.29 15.56
C GLY A 588 1.42 -13.52 15.81
N THR A 589 2.54 -14.16 15.44
CA THR A 589 3.89 -13.59 15.59
C THR A 589 4.44 -13.24 14.21
N LEU A 590 4.57 -11.95 13.91
CA LEU A 590 5.26 -11.46 12.72
C LEU A 590 6.77 -11.46 12.97
N THR A 591 7.51 -12.29 12.23
CA THR A 591 8.97 -12.29 12.30
C THR A 591 9.58 -11.53 11.13
N VAL A 592 10.25 -10.42 11.43
CA VAL A 592 10.93 -9.53 10.48
C VAL A 592 12.43 -9.77 10.51
N LEU A 593 13.04 -9.94 9.34
CA LEU A 593 14.48 -10.06 9.14
C LEU A 593 15.02 -8.75 8.55
N GLY A 594 15.99 -8.16 9.24
CA GLY A 594 16.70 -6.95 8.84
C GLY A 594 18.22 -7.12 8.89
N TRP A 595 18.94 -6.01 8.83
CA TRP A 595 20.41 -5.96 8.75
C TRP A 595 21.07 -5.49 10.05
N GLY A 596 20.35 -5.57 11.16
CA GLY A 596 20.89 -5.27 12.49
C GLY A 596 20.44 -3.94 13.04
N GLY A 597 19.86 -3.06 12.21
CA GLY A 597 19.41 -1.74 12.65
C GLY A 597 18.50 -1.84 13.88
N ALA A 598 17.45 -2.66 13.81
CA ALA A 598 16.52 -2.85 14.92
C ALA A 598 17.11 -3.61 16.14
N THR A 599 18.25 -4.30 15.99
CA THR A 599 18.85 -5.11 17.06
C THR A 599 20.11 -4.52 17.66
N ASP A 600 20.73 -3.51 17.02
CA ASP A 600 22.10 -3.09 17.34
C ASP A 600 22.17 -1.66 17.90
N TYR A 601 21.25 -0.79 17.48
CA TYR A 601 21.26 0.66 17.74
C TYR A 601 20.50 1.09 19.01
N GLY A 602 20.03 0.15 19.83
CA GLY A 602 19.34 0.44 21.10
C GLY A 602 17.83 0.60 20.97
N ILE A 603 17.18 0.94 22.08
CA ILE A 603 15.70 1.04 22.18
C ILE A 603 15.22 2.34 22.84
N ASP A 604 16.12 3.28 23.10
CA ASP A 604 15.78 4.59 23.63
C ASP A 604 15.38 5.52 22.48
N PRO A 605 14.10 5.90 22.35
CA PRO A 605 13.65 6.72 21.23
C PRO A 605 14.38 8.07 21.16
N ALA A 606 14.90 8.60 22.28
CA ALA A 606 15.65 9.87 22.26
C ALA A 606 17.04 9.75 21.62
N SER A 607 17.58 8.53 21.46
CA SER A 607 18.95 8.26 21.00
C SER A 607 19.04 7.50 19.69
N VAL A 608 17.94 6.92 19.21
CA VAL A 608 17.90 6.13 17.98
C VAL A 608 17.82 7.02 16.74
N TYR A 609 18.83 6.92 15.86
CA TYR A 609 18.90 7.64 14.57
C TYR A 609 19.11 6.72 13.36
N ASN A 610 18.82 5.42 13.51
CA ASN A 610 18.90 4.44 12.44
C ASN A 610 17.49 4.16 11.88
N ALA A 611 17.31 4.18 10.56
CA ALA A 611 16.00 4.05 9.92
C ALA A 611 15.28 2.71 10.21
N GLU A 612 16.00 1.59 10.32
CA GLU A 612 15.39 0.28 10.64
C GLU A 612 14.98 0.23 12.12
N ALA A 613 15.79 0.81 13.02
CA ALA A 613 15.44 0.93 14.43
C ALA A 613 14.25 1.88 14.67
N ASP A 614 14.22 3.01 13.98
CA ASP A 614 13.10 3.96 14.00
C ASP A 614 11.80 3.30 13.50
N LEU A 615 11.87 2.58 12.37
CA LEU A 615 10.76 1.77 11.88
C LEU A 615 10.27 0.76 12.93
N ALA A 616 11.18 0.06 13.61
CA ALA A 616 10.83 -0.91 14.63
C ALA A 616 10.19 -0.29 15.88
N LEU A 617 10.63 0.90 16.29
CA LEU A 617 10.18 1.56 17.53
C LEU A 617 8.97 2.48 17.34
N SER A 618 8.71 2.96 16.12
CA SER A 618 7.58 3.85 15.79
C SER A 618 6.20 3.25 16.13
N VAL A 619 6.09 1.92 16.18
CA VAL A 619 4.83 1.23 16.58
C VAL A 619 4.68 1.09 18.09
N ALA A 620 5.72 1.45 18.86
CA ALA A 620 5.71 1.43 20.32
C ALA A 620 5.61 2.82 20.93
N TYR A 621 6.18 3.84 20.28
CA TYR A 621 6.19 5.20 20.83
C TYR A 621 5.52 6.18 19.88
N ASP A 622 4.62 6.97 20.43
CA ASP A 622 3.90 8.03 19.73
C ASP A 622 4.48 9.39 20.05
N HIS A 623 4.21 10.33 19.15
CA HIS A 623 4.69 11.70 19.23
C HIS A 623 3.50 12.66 19.34
N LEU A 624 3.75 13.97 19.51
CA LEU A 624 2.65 14.95 19.44
C LEU A 624 1.98 14.93 18.06
N VAL A 625 2.81 14.78 17.04
CA VAL A 625 2.44 14.74 15.61
C VAL A 625 3.20 13.60 14.96
N GLY A 626 2.63 13.02 13.91
CA GLY A 626 3.24 11.91 13.18
C GLY A 626 3.06 12.06 11.69
N TRP A 627 3.62 11.11 10.94
CA TRP A 627 3.39 11.00 9.50
C TRP A 627 2.25 10.03 9.22
N ARG A 628 1.46 10.33 8.17
CA ARG A 628 0.36 9.47 7.78
C ARG A 628 0.85 8.07 7.40
N GLN A 629 0.40 7.05 8.12
CA GLN A 629 0.75 5.64 7.90
C GLN A 629 -0.14 4.99 6.82
N SER A 630 -0.09 5.51 5.58
CA SER A 630 -0.85 4.96 4.44
C SER A 630 -0.03 5.07 3.14
N PRO A 631 -0.04 4.03 2.27
CA PRO A 631 0.56 4.13 0.94
C PRO A 631 -0.24 5.06 0.01
N GLY A 632 0.39 5.50 -1.09
CA GLY A 632 -0.26 6.20 -2.21
C GLY A 632 0.03 7.71 -2.33
N GLY A 633 1.20 8.18 -1.89
CA GLY A 633 1.66 9.57 -2.03
C GLY A 633 1.18 10.52 -0.91
N SER A 634 0.30 10.06 -0.02
CA SER A 634 -0.22 10.85 1.10
C SER A 634 0.61 10.75 2.38
N GLU A 635 1.57 9.82 2.43
CA GLU A 635 2.53 9.61 3.54
C GLU A 635 3.38 10.84 3.86
N LEU A 636 3.51 11.76 2.89
CA LEU A 636 4.17 13.07 3.05
C LEU A 636 3.32 14.09 3.83
N THR A 637 2.18 13.66 4.38
CA THR A 637 1.26 14.51 5.14
C THR A 637 1.54 14.34 6.62
N LEU A 638 1.91 15.44 7.26
CA LEU A 638 1.97 15.53 8.72
C LEU A 638 0.53 15.45 9.28
N VAL A 639 0.32 14.67 10.33
CA VAL A 639 -0.97 14.47 10.99
C VAL A 639 -0.85 14.63 12.51
N PRO A 640 -1.94 15.03 13.20
CA PRO A 640 -1.97 14.98 14.67
C PRO A 640 -1.90 13.52 15.13
N ASP A 641 -1.06 13.25 16.13
CA ASP A 641 -0.93 11.94 16.76
C ASP A 641 -1.46 12.00 18.20
N LEU A 642 -0.60 12.11 19.23
CA LEU A 642 -1.07 12.34 20.61
C LEU A 642 -1.76 13.70 20.76
N ALA A 643 -1.44 14.68 19.90
CA ALA A 643 -2.19 15.93 19.81
C ALA A 643 -3.57 15.72 19.14
N GLY A 644 -4.57 16.47 19.58
CA GLY A 644 -5.92 16.44 19.01
C GLY A 644 -6.00 17.08 17.62
N GLU A 645 -5.13 18.05 17.34
CA GLU A 645 -5.04 18.77 16.07
C GLU A 645 -3.61 19.29 15.84
N LEU A 646 -3.29 19.67 14.60
CA LEU A 646 -2.03 20.34 14.28
C LEU A 646 -2.11 21.80 14.74
N PRO A 647 -1.10 22.33 15.44
CA PRO A 647 -1.14 23.70 15.93
C PRO A 647 -1.01 24.69 14.77
N ARG A 648 -1.73 25.82 14.86
CA ARG A 648 -1.40 26.99 14.04
C ARG A 648 -0.36 27.83 14.78
N PRO A 649 0.86 27.99 14.24
CA PRO A 649 1.91 28.74 14.92
C PRO A 649 1.55 30.22 15.05
N THR A 650 1.69 30.75 16.27
CA THR A 650 1.48 32.17 16.61
C THR A 650 2.84 32.88 16.83
N ASP A 651 2.80 34.16 17.21
CA ASP A 651 4.00 34.98 17.50
C ASP A 651 5.06 34.90 16.40
N GLY A 652 4.63 35.14 15.15
CA GLY A 652 5.56 35.09 14.01
C GLY A 652 6.20 33.72 13.79
N GLY A 653 5.70 32.63 14.38
CA GLY A 653 6.25 31.27 14.20
C GLY A 653 7.08 30.77 15.36
N ARG A 654 7.04 31.49 16.47
CA ARG A 654 7.83 31.19 17.66
C ARG A 654 7.04 30.46 18.72
N THR A 655 5.71 30.46 18.64
CA THR A 655 4.86 29.81 19.64
C THR A 655 3.97 28.75 19.00
N TYR A 656 3.99 27.54 19.56
CA TYR A 656 3.19 26.39 19.14
C TYR A 656 2.46 25.80 20.35
N THR A 657 1.13 25.77 20.31
CA THR A 657 0.30 25.21 21.40
C THR A 657 -0.46 24.00 20.89
N PHE A 658 -0.24 22.85 21.52
CA PHE A 658 -0.84 21.57 21.16
C PHE A 658 -1.88 21.20 22.21
N PRO A 659 -3.16 21.01 21.83
CA PRO A 659 -4.11 20.33 22.69
C PRO A 659 -3.79 18.83 22.67
N LEU A 660 -3.58 18.23 23.84
CA LEU A 660 -3.29 16.80 23.98
C LEU A 660 -4.60 16.01 24.05
N ARG A 661 -4.67 14.84 23.41
CA ARG A 661 -5.85 13.96 23.49
C ARG A 661 -6.05 13.46 24.92
N ARG A 662 -7.30 13.34 25.34
CA ARG A 662 -7.64 12.83 26.68
C ARG A 662 -7.66 11.31 26.71
N GLY A 663 -7.41 10.74 27.88
CA GLY A 663 -7.54 9.29 28.10
C GLY A 663 -6.36 8.46 27.61
N LEU A 664 -5.29 9.10 27.12
CA LEU A 664 -4.04 8.48 26.73
C LEU A 664 -3.39 7.78 27.93
N ARG A 665 -2.84 6.57 27.69
CA ARG A 665 -2.19 5.76 28.70
C ARG A 665 -0.92 5.13 28.17
N TYR A 666 0.07 5.03 29.04
CA TYR A 666 1.25 4.21 28.82
C TYR A 666 0.93 2.72 28.92
N SER A 667 1.87 1.88 28.48
CA SER A 667 1.77 0.42 28.53
C SER A 667 1.79 -0.18 29.93
N ASP A 668 2.14 0.62 30.94
CA ASP A 668 2.03 0.29 32.36
C ASP A 668 0.69 0.77 33.00
N GLY A 669 -0.18 1.38 32.21
CA GLY A 669 -1.50 1.86 32.61
C GLY A 669 -1.54 3.26 33.20
N ARG A 670 -0.39 3.90 33.46
CA ARG A 670 -0.34 5.32 33.88
C ARG A 670 -0.91 6.23 32.78
N ARG A 671 -1.49 7.35 33.19
CA ARG A 671 -1.98 8.36 32.24
C ARG A 671 -0.83 9.17 31.68
N VAL A 672 -0.90 9.51 30.40
CA VAL A 672 -0.01 10.50 29.78
C VAL A 672 -0.51 11.89 30.17
N ALA A 673 0.38 12.75 30.68
CA ALA A 673 0.08 14.13 31.06
C ALA A 673 0.90 15.12 30.20
N PRO A 674 0.41 16.35 29.96
CA PRO A 674 1.18 17.39 29.28
C PRO A 674 2.61 17.58 29.81
N ALA A 675 2.81 17.54 31.14
CA ALA A 675 4.12 17.64 31.78
C ALA A 675 5.13 16.53 31.37
N ASP A 676 4.68 15.41 30.81
CA ASP A 676 5.54 14.32 30.32
C ASP A 676 6.36 14.73 29.09
N PHE A 677 5.86 15.66 28.27
CA PHE A 677 6.57 16.15 27.09
C PHE A 677 7.74 17.06 27.44
N LEU A 678 7.63 17.83 28.53
CA LEU A 678 8.75 18.61 29.06
C LEU A 678 9.93 17.68 29.42
N ARG A 679 9.65 16.53 30.04
CA ARG A 679 10.65 15.49 30.33
C ARG A 679 11.20 14.87 29.03
N GLY A 680 10.33 14.54 28.08
CA GLY A 680 10.73 14.01 26.78
C GLY A 680 11.70 14.92 26.02
N ILE A 681 11.40 16.22 25.94
CA ILE A 681 12.26 17.22 25.29
C ILE A 681 13.59 17.38 26.02
N ARG A 682 13.56 17.42 27.36
CA ARG A 682 14.80 17.45 28.15
C ARG A 682 15.68 16.26 27.81
N ARG A 683 15.11 15.04 27.71
CA ARG A 683 15.85 13.83 27.34
C ARG A 683 16.43 13.94 25.92
N ALA A 684 15.63 14.35 24.94
CA ALA A 684 16.09 14.53 23.56
C ALA A 684 17.24 15.56 23.44
N LEU A 685 17.25 16.61 24.26
CA LEU A 685 18.31 17.62 24.30
C LEU A 685 19.58 17.16 25.04
N THR A 686 19.48 16.16 25.90
CA THR A 686 20.60 15.66 26.73
C THR A 686 21.05 14.25 26.38
N ALA A 687 20.52 13.66 25.30
CA ALA A 687 20.89 12.33 24.84
C ALA A 687 22.32 12.32 24.29
N ASP A 688 23.04 11.22 24.54
CA ASP A 688 24.43 11.03 24.08
C ASP A 688 24.49 10.79 22.55
N GLU A 689 23.45 10.16 22.00
CA GLU A 689 23.23 9.91 20.58
C GLU A 689 21.90 10.55 20.12
N GLY A 690 21.52 10.39 18.85
CA GLY A 690 20.34 11.03 18.25
C GLY A 690 20.67 12.36 17.59
N ASN A 691 19.79 13.35 17.71
CA ASN A 691 20.03 14.68 17.14
C ASN A 691 19.54 15.84 18.06
N PRO A 692 20.21 16.08 19.20
CA PRO A 692 19.83 17.14 20.15
C PRO A 692 19.84 18.54 19.49
N GLY A 693 20.61 18.71 18.42
CA GLY A 693 20.68 19.94 17.62
C GLY A 693 19.32 20.42 17.11
N TYR A 694 18.39 19.50 16.82
CA TYR A 694 17.06 19.82 16.29
C TYR A 694 16.21 20.70 17.22
N PHE A 695 16.40 20.57 18.53
CA PHE A 695 15.56 21.24 19.54
C PHE A 695 16.27 22.42 20.22
N THR A 696 17.47 22.80 19.77
CA THR A 696 18.25 23.91 20.34
C THR A 696 17.58 25.28 20.21
N ARG A 697 16.65 25.44 19.25
CA ARG A 697 15.85 26.66 19.06
C ARG A 697 14.73 26.84 20.09
N ILE A 698 14.39 25.81 20.87
CA ILE A 698 13.53 26.01 22.05
C ILE A 698 14.27 26.95 23.02
N VAL A 699 13.59 27.93 23.62
CA VAL A 699 14.24 28.86 24.55
C VAL A 699 14.85 28.07 25.71
N GLY A 700 16.18 28.14 25.86
CA GLY A 700 16.95 27.33 26.83
C GLY A 700 17.58 26.05 26.24
N GLY A 701 17.13 25.58 25.07
CA GLY A 701 17.57 24.33 24.45
C GLY A 701 19.07 24.27 24.15
N ALA A 702 19.65 25.30 23.51
CA ALA A 702 21.09 25.36 23.27
C ALA A 702 21.93 25.28 24.57
N ALA A 703 21.43 25.89 25.66
CA ALA A 703 22.08 25.80 26.96
C ALA A 703 21.96 24.40 27.58
N CYS A 704 20.85 23.69 27.36
CA CYS A 704 20.70 22.29 27.74
C CYS A 704 21.72 21.39 27.05
N VAL A 705 21.93 21.54 25.74
CA VAL A 705 22.94 20.75 25.01
C VAL A 705 24.35 21.06 25.53
N ALA A 706 24.68 22.34 25.73
CA ALA A 706 25.99 22.74 26.22
C ALA A 706 26.26 22.35 27.68
N ARG A 707 25.22 22.29 28.52
CA ARG A 707 25.32 21.96 29.96
C ARG A 707 24.14 21.08 30.39
N PRO A 708 24.14 19.78 30.05
CA PRO A 708 23.01 18.87 30.28
C PRO A 708 22.53 18.82 31.74
N GLN A 709 23.47 18.87 32.68
CA GLN A 709 23.20 18.83 34.13
C GLN A 709 22.45 20.05 34.66
N ARG A 710 22.43 21.17 33.90
CA ARG A 710 21.74 22.42 34.25
C ARG A 710 20.65 22.77 33.23
N CYS A 711 20.10 21.77 32.54
CA CYS A 711 19.06 22.00 31.56
C CYS A 711 17.79 22.59 32.21
N ASP A 712 17.44 23.81 31.80
CA ASP A 712 16.25 24.54 32.20
C ASP A 712 15.48 24.99 30.96
N LEU A 713 14.23 24.53 30.87
CA LEU A 713 13.30 24.80 29.76
C LEU A 713 12.06 25.57 30.23
N SER A 714 12.04 26.10 31.46
CA SER A 714 10.89 26.80 32.05
C SER A 714 10.37 27.99 31.23
N ARG A 715 11.25 28.63 30.43
CA ARG A 715 10.88 29.70 29.49
C ARG A 715 10.62 29.22 28.06
N GLY A 716 11.06 28.01 27.72
CA GLY A 716 10.91 27.41 26.39
C GLY A 716 9.69 26.52 26.26
N MET A 717 9.15 26.03 27.37
CA MET A 717 7.98 25.18 27.38
C MET A 717 7.10 25.47 28.59
N SER A 718 5.79 25.49 28.36
CA SER A 718 4.77 25.51 29.41
C SER A 718 3.76 24.39 29.17
N THR A 719 3.22 23.83 30.26
CA THR A 719 2.25 22.73 30.21
C THR A 719 1.10 23.04 31.15
N ASP A 720 -0.12 22.82 30.69
CA ASP A 720 -1.34 23.05 31.47
C ASP A 720 -2.12 21.74 31.50
N ASP A 721 -2.17 21.11 32.68
CA ASP A 721 -2.84 19.82 32.87
C ASP A 721 -4.38 19.97 32.88
N ASP A 722 -4.92 21.14 33.25
CA ASP A 722 -6.36 21.42 33.28
C ASP A 722 -6.90 21.69 31.87
N ALA A 723 -6.20 22.56 31.13
CA ALA A 723 -6.48 22.80 29.71
C ALA A 723 -6.03 21.65 28.81
N HIS A 724 -5.18 20.75 29.34
CA HIS A 724 -4.61 19.60 28.66
C HIS A 724 -3.76 20.02 27.44
N THR A 725 -2.87 21.01 27.62
CA THR A 725 -2.07 21.61 26.54
C THR A 725 -0.57 21.60 26.81
N VAL A 726 0.22 21.49 25.73
CA VAL A 726 1.67 21.66 25.72
C VAL A 726 2.00 22.85 24.81
N THR A 727 2.73 23.83 25.32
CA THR A 727 3.14 25.01 24.55
C THR A 727 4.65 25.12 24.48
N PHE A 728 5.16 25.36 23.27
CA PHE A 728 6.57 25.59 22.98
C PHE A 728 6.82 27.06 22.59
N HIS A 729 7.92 27.61 23.08
CA HIS A 729 8.44 28.93 22.74
C HIS A 729 9.85 28.81 22.16
N LEU A 730 10.01 29.29 20.94
CA LEU A 730 11.24 29.23 20.17
C LEU A 730 11.96 30.58 20.16
N THR A 731 13.29 30.56 20.09
CA THR A 731 14.15 31.75 19.97
C THR A 731 14.00 32.43 18.61
N ALA A 732 13.62 31.67 17.58
CA ALA A 732 13.33 32.13 16.23
C ALA A 732 12.29 31.21 15.58
N ALA A 733 11.67 31.68 14.49
CA ALA A 733 10.76 30.83 13.72
C ALA A 733 11.50 29.62 13.14
N ASP A 734 10.87 28.45 13.21
CA ASP A 734 11.39 27.21 12.67
C ASP A 734 10.31 26.49 11.85
N PRO A 735 10.31 26.64 10.52
CA PRO A 735 9.32 26.02 9.64
C PRO A 735 9.32 24.49 9.70
N ALA A 736 10.44 23.87 10.08
CA ALA A 736 10.58 22.42 10.19
C ALA A 736 10.27 21.89 11.60
N PHE A 737 9.86 22.75 12.54
CA PHE A 737 9.69 22.36 13.95
C PHE A 737 8.72 21.18 14.13
N LEU A 738 7.58 21.21 13.43
CA LEU A 738 6.60 20.12 13.51
C LEU A 738 7.14 18.81 12.93
N ASN A 739 7.96 18.87 11.87
CA ASN A 739 8.58 17.69 11.29
C ASN A 739 9.59 17.07 12.27
N LYS A 740 10.39 17.89 12.95
CA LYS A 740 11.37 17.43 13.94
C LYS A 740 10.70 16.74 15.14
N LEU A 741 9.50 17.19 15.52
CA LEU A 741 8.72 16.57 16.60
C LEU A 741 8.18 15.17 16.28
N THR A 742 8.28 14.71 15.02
CA THR A 742 7.94 13.33 14.64
C THR A 742 9.02 12.31 15.03
N MET A 743 10.15 12.76 15.57
CA MET A 743 11.28 11.94 15.97
C MET A 743 11.73 12.31 17.39
N PHE A 744 12.38 11.37 18.07
CA PHE A 744 13.06 11.52 19.38
C PHE A 744 12.21 11.86 20.60
N VAL A 745 11.20 12.70 20.43
CA VAL A 745 10.45 13.32 21.52
C VAL A 745 9.21 12.50 21.82
N VAL A 746 9.34 11.62 22.81
CA VAL A 746 8.23 10.82 23.34
C VAL A 746 7.86 11.31 24.74
N PRO A 747 6.57 11.30 25.14
CA PRO A 747 6.20 11.67 26.50
C PRO A 747 6.85 10.69 27.48
N THR A 748 7.50 11.22 28.52
CA THR A 748 8.24 10.42 29.49
C THR A 748 7.60 10.55 30.88
N PRO A 749 7.15 9.46 31.52
CA PRO A 749 6.46 9.53 32.79
C PRO A 749 7.43 9.86 33.96
N PRO A 750 6.92 10.37 35.08
CA PRO A 750 7.74 10.60 36.28
C PRO A 750 8.44 9.32 36.77
N GLY A 751 9.63 9.48 37.35
CA GLY A 751 10.44 8.39 37.91
C GLY A 751 11.46 7.77 36.94
N VAL A 752 11.43 8.14 35.66
CA VAL A 752 12.52 7.86 34.70
C VAL A 752 13.61 8.91 34.95
N GLN A 753 14.64 8.56 35.73
CA GLN A 753 15.66 9.51 36.21
C GLN A 753 16.92 9.58 35.33
N ASP A 754 17.11 8.67 34.37
CA ASP A 754 18.31 8.66 33.51
C ASP A 754 18.13 9.48 32.22
N PRO A 755 19.16 10.27 31.82
CA PRO A 755 19.20 10.90 30.50
C PRO A 755 19.28 9.87 29.36
N ASN A 756 19.72 8.64 29.66
CA ASN A 756 19.84 7.51 28.74
C ASN A 756 19.27 6.25 29.42
N VAL A 757 18.13 5.72 28.95
CA VAL A 757 17.56 4.49 29.55
C VAL A 757 18.30 3.21 29.13
N GLY A 758 19.31 3.35 28.27
CA GLY A 758 20.12 2.25 27.75
C GLY A 758 19.25 1.20 27.07
N PHE A 759 19.26 -0.01 27.63
CA PHE A 759 18.47 -1.15 27.14
C PHE A 759 17.20 -1.41 27.95
N ARG A 760 16.81 -0.48 28.84
CA ARG A 760 15.54 -0.57 29.58
C ARG A 760 14.44 0.10 28.77
N PRO A 761 13.35 -0.60 28.43
CA PRO A 761 12.29 -0.01 27.63
C PRO A 761 11.52 1.05 28.43
N LEU A 762 11.19 2.16 27.78
CA LEU A 762 10.24 3.12 28.34
C LEU A 762 8.82 2.54 28.26
N PRO A 763 7.91 2.93 29.18
CA PRO A 763 6.50 2.68 29.00
C PRO A 763 6.04 3.25 27.66
N ALA A 764 5.51 2.37 26.83
CA ALA A 764 5.13 2.67 25.46
C ALA A 764 3.76 3.35 25.42
N THR A 765 3.52 4.24 24.47
CA THR A 765 2.20 4.84 24.25
C THR A 765 1.45 4.16 23.12
N GLY A 766 2.16 3.55 22.17
CA GLY A 766 1.63 3.01 20.92
C GLY A 766 0.98 1.63 21.06
N PRO A 767 0.56 1.01 19.94
CA PRO A 767 -0.12 -0.29 19.91
C PRO A 767 0.75 -1.45 20.39
N TYR A 768 2.07 -1.26 20.45
CA TYR A 768 3.02 -2.23 20.97
C TYR A 768 3.85 -1.65 22.12
N GLN A 769 4.53 -2.54 22.83
CA GLN A 769 5.56 -2.22 23.81
C GLN A 769 6.72 -3.18 23.63
N VAL A 770 7.93 -2.72 23.93
CA VAL A 770 9.12 -3.57 23.93
C VAL A 770 8.99 -4.61 25.03
N ALA A 771 8.98 -5.89 24.65
CA ALA A 771 8.87 -7.03 25.55
C ALA A 771 10.24 -7.61 25.92
N ASP A 772 11.16 -7.64 24.96
CA ASP A 772 12.52 -8.13 25.12
C ASP A 772 13.45 -7.48 24.09
N TYR A 773 14.69 -7.18 24.50
CA TYR A 773 15.72 -6.66 23.62
C TYR A 773 17.07 -7.29 23.97
N ARG A 774 17.70 -7.92 22.98
CA ARG A 774 19.03 -8.53 23.08
C ARG A 774 19.90 -7.95 21.98
N LYS A 775 20.79 -7.03 22.35
CA LYS A 775 21.69 -6.34 21.42
C LYS A 775 22.40 -7.34 20.49
N GLY A 776 22.42 -7.08 19.18
CA GLY A 776 23.04 -7.99 18.20
C GLY A 776 22.19 -9.20 17.80
N LYS A 777 21.03 -9.42 18.43
CA LYS A 777 20.30 -10.69 18.31
C LYS A 777 18.82 -10.52 17.98
N GLN A 778 18.07 -9.79 18.82
CA GLN A 778 16.64 -9.63 18.61
C GLN A 778 16.05 -8.40 19.30
N LEU A 779 14.94 -7.94 18.76
CA LEU A 779 13.98 -7.04 19.41
C LEU A 779 12.59 -7.69 19.31
N THR A 780 11.89 -7.84 20.44
CA THR A 780 10.52 -8.38 20.49
C THR A 780 9.58 -7.31 21.03
N LEU A 781 8.53 -7.03 20.27
CA LEU A 781 7.44 -6.14 20.62
C LEU A 781 6.18 -6.97 20.85
N LYS A 782 5.39 -6.64 21.88
CA LYS A 782 4.09 -7.26 22.16
C LYS A 782 3.01 -6.19 22.24
N ARG A 783 1.75 -6.57 22.09
CA ARG A 783 0.60 -5.68 22.30
C ARG A 783 0.71 -4.82 23.57
N ASN A 784 0.39 -3.55 23.44
CA ASN A 784 0.09 -2.67 24.56
C ASN A 784 -1.39 -2.86 24.97
N PRO A 785 -1.69 -3.45 26.14
CA PRO A 785 -3.08 -3.72 26.55
C PRO A 785 -3.89 -2.44 26.83
N PHE A 786 -3.21 -1.32 27.10
CA PHE A 786 -3.82 -0.03 27.41
C PHE A 786 -3.98 0.88 26.19
N PHE A 787 -3.38 0.52 25.05
CA PHE A 787 -3.56 1.28 23.81
C PHE A 787 -5.02 1.25 23.36
N ARG A 788 -5.49 2.38 22.87
CA ARG A 788 -6.79 2.55 22.20
C ARG A 788 -6.53 3.39 20.97
N GLU A 789 -6.93 2.91 19.79
CA GLU A 789 -6.72 3.66 18.54
C GLU A 789 -7.43 5.01 18.64
N TRP A 790 -6.66 6.10 18.61
CA TRP A 790 -7.18 7.48 18.62
C TRP A 790 -7.15 8.14 17.24
N SER A 791 -6.37 7.57 16.32
CA SER A 791 -6.21 8.03 14.94
C SER A 791 -5.62 6.90 14.10
N HIS A 792 -6.42 6.22 13.28
CA HIS A 792 -5.93 5.15 12.43
C HIS A 792 -4.82 5.62 11.47
N VAL A 793 -4.92 6.86 10.98
CA VAL A 793 -3.97 7.46 10.05
C VAL A 793 -2.63 7.83 10.67
N ALA A 794 -2.59 8.13 11.98
CA ALA A 794 -1.35 8.47 12.68
C ALA A 794 -0.75 7.23 13.36
N GLN A 795 -1.59 6.50 14.11
CA GLN A 795 -1.18 5.30 14.81
C GLN A 795 -2.30 4.24 14.81
N PRO A 796 -2.25 3.24 13.92
CA PRO A 796 -3.27 2.21 13.83
C PRO A 796 -3.13 1.14 14.94
N ALA A 797 -4.21 0.42 15.25
CA ALA A 797 -4.30 -0.53 16.38
C ALA A 797 -3.33 -1.74 16.35
N GLY A 798 -2.61 -1.93 15.25
CA GLY A 798 -1.76 -3.09 14.97
C GLY A 798 -2.52 -4.41 14.76
N TYR A 799 -1.97 -5.35 14.00
CA TYR A 799 -2.56 -6.66 13.70
C TYR A 799 -1.83 -7.85 14.33
N PRO A 800 -0.48 -7.96 14.34
CA PRO A 800 0.21 -9.04 15.03
C PRO A 800 0.11 -8.95 16.55
N ASP A 801 0.09 -10.07 17.28
CA ASP A 801 0.21 -10.08 18.75
C ASP A 801 1.64 -9.76 19.18
N VAL A 802 2.59 -10.26 18.41
CA VAL A 802 4.03 -10.10 18.61
C VAL A 802 4.68 -9.71 17.29
N ILE A 803 5.60 -8.74 17.33
CA ILE A 803 6.52 -8.43 16.24
C ILE A 803 7.93 -8.76 16.73
N ARG A 804 8.62 -9.64 16.02
CA ARG A 804 9.98 -10.08 16.37
C ARG A 804 10.95 -9.72 15.26
N TRP A 805 11.91 -8.89 15.58
CA TRP A 805 13.02 -8.51 14.71
C TRP A 805 14.23 -9.42 14.98
N ARG A 806 14.84 -9.91 13.91
CA ARG A 806 16.07 -10.72 13.92
C ARG A 806 17.01 -10.26 12.81
N THR A 807 18.29 -10.52 13.01
CA THR A 807 19.36 -10.16 12.07
C THR A 807 19.97 -11.42 11.48
N LEU A 808 20.17 -11.42 10.16
CA LEU A 808 20.95 -12.44 9.44
C LEU A 808 21.86 -11.77 8.42
N GLU A 809 23.07 -12.31 8.26
CA GLU A 809 24.16 -11.69 7.49
C GLU A 809 24.04 -11.83 5.97
N SER A 810 23.06 -12.57 5.45
CA SER A 810 22.96 -12.87 4.01
C SER A 810 21.53 -12.79 3.50
N THR A 811 21.33 -12.10 2.37
CA THR A 811 20.06 -12.07 1.62
C THR A 811 19.56 -13.48 1.31
N GLN A 812 20.43 -14.41 0.89
CA GLN A 812 20.06 -15.78 0.56
C GLN A 812 19.54 -16.53 1.79
N GLN A 813 20.18 -16.33 2.95
CA GLN A 813 19.72 -16.92 4.21
C GLN A 813 18.37 -16.33 4.65
N GLN A 814 18.22 -15.00 4.58
CA GLN A 814 16.96 -14.35 4.91
C GLN A 814 15.80 -14.88 4.04
N VAL A 815 16.01 -14.95 2.72
CA VAL A 815 15.02 -15.49 1.78
C VAL A 815 14.74 -16.97 2.04
N ALA A 816 15.76 -17.77 2.37
CA ALA A 816 15.59 -19.17 2.73
C ALA A 816 14.74 -19.36 4.01
N GLU A 817 14.97 -18.55 5.05
CA GLU A 817 14.18 -18.56 6.28
C GLU A 817 12.72 -18.15 6.02
N VAL A 818 12.49 -17.14 5.17
CA VAL A 818 11.14 -16.70 4.77
C VAL A 818 10.43 -17.80 3.96
N ASN A 819 11.13 -18.46 3.04
CA ASN A 819 10.59 -19.59 2.26
C ASN A 819 10.30 -20.81 3.13
N ALA A 820 11.13 -21.06 4.14
CA ALA A 820 10.94 -22.16 5.09
C ALA A 820 9.85 -21.86 6.15
N GLY A 821 9.21 -20.69 6.12
CA GLY A 821 8.19 -20.30 7.11
C GLY A 821 8.74 -20.03 8.51
N ARG A 822 10.06 -19.84 8.66
CA ARG A 822 10.71 -19.46 9.93
C ARG A 822 10.78 -17.95 10.14
N ALA A 823 10.52 -17.19 9.08
CA ALA A 823 10.30 -15.75 9.10
C ALA A 823 9.18 -15.37 8.11
N ASP A 824 8.68 -14.14 8.22
CA ASP A 824 7.52 -13.69 7.45
C ASP A 824 7.86 -12.57 6.48
N LEU A 825 8.80 -11.72 6.86
CA LEU A 825 9.22 -10.57 6.08
C LEU A 825 10.74 -10.43 6.17
N ALA A 826 11.40 -10.27 5.02
CA ALA A 826 12.77 -9.79 4.93
C ALA A 826 12.77 -8.42 4.24
N ILE A 827 13.40 -7.43 4.85
CA ILE A 827 13.39 -6.04 4.35
C ILE A 827 14.78 -5.59 3.89
N GLN A 828 14.83 -4.47 3.18
CA GLN A 828 16.07 -3.84 2.72
C GLN A 828 17.00 -4.82 1.99
N LEU A 829 16.44 -5.68 1.14
CA LEU A 829 17.22 -6.66 0.37
C LEU A 829 18.07 -6.01 -0.73
N ASN A 830 18.04 -4.69 -0.87
CA ASN A 830 18.81 -3.88 -1.80
C ASN A 830 20.24 -3.55 -1.32
N THR A 831 20.56 -3.73 -0.03
CA THR A 831 21.85 -3.30 0.55
C THR A 831 22.98 -4.32 0.41
N HIS A 832 22.68 -5.62 0.30
CA HIS A 832 23.69 -6.70 0.30
C HIS A 832 23.48 -7.91 -0.66
N PRO A 833 22.69 -7.85 -1.77
CA PRO A 833 22.50 -9.01 -2.64
C PRO A 833 23.52 -9.08 -3.80
N LYS A 834 23.69 -10.28 -4.38
CA LYS A 834 24.21 -10.41 -5.76
C LYS A 834 23.11 -9.98 -6.75
N PRO A 835 23.36 -9.09 -7.73
CA PRO A 835 22.35 -8.58 -8.66
C PRO A 835 21.58 -9.66 -9.45
N SER A 836 22.22 -10.79 -9.74
CA SER A 836 21.58 -11.93 -10.42
C SER A 836 20.51 -12.62 -9.56
N TYR A 837 20.63 -12.60 -8.23
CA TYR A 837 19.76 -13.33 -7.33
C TYR A 837 18.37 -12.69 -7.22
N LEU A 838 18.29 -11.37 -7.07
CA LEU A 838 17.00 -10.67 -7.02
C LEU A 838 16.23 -10.78 -8.34
N ARG A 839 16.92 -10.78 -9.49
CA ARG A 839 16.26 -11.06 -10.78
C ARG A 839 15.65 -12.46 -10.84
N GLN A 840 16.36 -13.48 -10.34
CA GLN A 840 15.81 -14.83 -10.25
C GLN A 840 14.62 -14.91 -9.29
N LEU A 841 14.66 -14.18 -8.18
CA LEU A 841 13.54 -14.11 -7.23
C LEU A 841 12.32 -13.42 -7.83
N ALA A 842 12.50 -12.33 -8.59
CA ALA A 842 11.43 -11.64 -9.28
C ALA A 842 10.70 -12.57 -10.26
N VAL A 843 11.44 -13.43 -10.97
CA VAL A 843 10.86 -14.41 -11.91
C VAL A 843 10.17 -15.57 -11.17
N ARG A 844 10.79 -16.12 -10.11
CA ARG A 844 10.26 -17.29 -9.39
C ARG A 844 9.11 -16.95 -8.43
N HIS A 845 9.10 -15.74 -7.88
CA HIS A 845 8.17 -15.33 -6.82
C HIS A 845 7.65 -13.88 -7.04
N PRO A 846 7.03 -13.57 -8.19
CA PRO A 846 6.67 -12.21 -8.58
C PRO A 846 5.70 -11.53 -7.60
N THR A 847 4.84 -12.29 -6.92
CA THR A 847 3.86 -11.74 -5.95
C THR A 847 4.40 -11.59 -4.53
N ARG A 848 5.63 -12.05 -4.27
CA ARG A 848 6.24 -12.06 -2.92
C ARG A 848 7.46 -11.15 -2.80
N LEU A 849 8.08 -10.79 -3.93
CA LEU A 849 9.13 -9.80 -4.01
C LEU A 849 8.51 -8.43 -4.30
N HIS A 850 8.55 -7.54 -3.32
CA HIS A 850 7.98 -6.20 -3.41
C HIS A 850 9.09 -5.19 -3.62
N THR A 851 8.92 -4.29 -4.57
CA THR A 851 9.86 -3.20 -4.87
C THR A 851 9.11 -1.89 -4.94
N SER A 852 9.50 -0.91 -4.13
CA SER A 852 8.91 0.43 -4.11
C SER A 852 10.00 1.51 -4.18
N SER A 853 9.65 2.68 -4.71
CA SER A 853 10.56 3.84 -4.71
C SER A 853 10.98 4.21 -3.29
N SER A 854 12.21 4.70 -3.12
CA SER A 854 12.68 5.30 -1.87
C SER A 854 13.14 6.73 -2.11
N PHE A 855 13.04 7.58 -1.10
CA PHE A 855 13.58 8.94 -1.15
C PHE A 855 15.08 9.01 -0.82
N PHE A 856 15.83 7.97 -1.16
CA PHE A 856 17.27 7.93 -0.99
C PHE A 856 17.96 8.25 -2.33
N THR A 857 18.77 9.31 -2.37
CA THR A 857 19.58 9.69 -3.55
C THR A 857 21.04 9.35 -3.31
N VAL A 858 21.66 8.60 -4.23
CA VAL A 858 23.12 8.40 -4.31
C VAL A 858 23.71 9.40 -5.30
N TYR A 859 24.80 10.04 -4.89
CA TYR A 859 25.46 11.06 -5.67
C TYR A 859 26.96 11.11 -5.35
N GLU A 860 27.71 11.68 -6.29
CA GLU A 860 29.08 12.12 -6.06
C GLU A 860 29.07 13.62 -5.80
N THR A 861 29.90 14.06 -4.86
CA THR A 861 30.07 15.48 -4.55
C THR A 861 31.35 16.00 -5.16
N PHE A 862 31.28 17.13 -5.85
CA PHE A 862 32.47 17.84 -6.32
C PHE A 862 32.89 18.88 -5.28
N ASN A 863 34.15 18.82 -4.83
CA ASN A 863 34.69 19.86 -3.96
C ASN A 863 34.97 21.13 -4.78
N THR A 864 34.17 22.16 -4.53
CA THR A 864 34.19 23.42 -5.28
C THR A 864 35.38 24.33 -4.97
N ARG A 865 36.26 23.92 -4.05
CA ARG A 865 37.46 24.68 -3.65
C ARG A 865 38.78 23.97 -4.01
N VAL A 866 38.71 22.82 -4.66
CA VAL A 866 39.89 22.01 -4.97
C VAL A 866 39.98 21.76 -6.48
N PRO A 867 41.08 22.17 -7.14
CA PRO A 867 41.29 21.88 -8.55
C PRO A 867 41.24 20.38 -8.86
N PRO A 868 40.72 19.96 -10.02
CA PRO A 868 40.19 20.80 -11.10
C PRO A 868 38.71 21.16 -10.94
N PHE A 869 38.07 20.80 -9.82
CA PHE A 869 36.62 20.96 -9.61
C PHE A 869 36.21 22.32 -9.07
N ASP A 870 37.15 23.22 -8.79
CA ASP A 870 36.88 24.64 -8.62
C ASP A 870 36.36 25.28 -9.93
N ASP A 871 36.73 24.74 -11.10
CA ASP A 871 36.15 25.12 -12.40
C ASP A 871 34.81 24.40 -12.66
N ARG A 872 33.74 25.18 -12.79
CA ARG A 872 32.38 24.68 -13.13
C ARG A 872 32.36 23.88 -14.43
N ARG A 873 33.17 24.22 -15.43
CA ARG A 873 33.21 23.52 -16.72
C ARG A 873 33.65 22.08 -16.56
N VAL A 874 34.58 21.82 -15.64
CA VAL A 874 35.08 20.45 -15.34
C VAL A 874 33.98 19.63 -14.67
N ARG A 875 33.28 20.19 -13.68
CA ARG A 875 32.15 19.51 -13.02
C ARG A 875 31.02 19.18 -14.01
N GLN A 876 30.71 20.11 -14.91
CA GLN A 876 29.76 19.90 -15.99
C GLN A 876 30.24 18.83 -16.99
N ALA A 877 31.53 18.84 -17.34
CA ALA A 877 32.11 17.85 -18.24
C ALA A 877 31.95 16.43 -17.71
N VAL A 878 32.30 16.20 -16.44
CA VAL A 878 32.10 14.89 -15.79
C VAL A 878 30.61 14.53 -15.77
N SER A 879 29.72 15.50 -15.50
CA SER A 879 28.27 15.27 -15.48
C SER A 879 27.68 14.85 -16.84
N TYR A 880 28.22 15.38 -17.95
CA TYR A 880 27.88 14.93 -19.32
C TYR A 880 28.46 13.55 -19.65
N ALA A 881 29.64 13.24 -19.13
CA ALA A 881 30.38 12.03 -19.49
C ALA A 881 29.84 10.76 -18.81
N VAL A 882 29.25 10.90 -17.63
CA VAL A 882 28.79 9.78 -16.81
C VAL A 882 27.60 9.06 -17.44
N ASP A 883 27.76 7.75 -17.63
CA ASP A 883 26.73 6.83 -18.07
C ASP A 883 25.93 6.32 -16.85
N ARG A 884 24.72 6.88 -16.69
CA ARG A 884 23.83 6.55 -15.57
C ARG A 884 23.22 5.16 -15.71
N ASP A 885 22.99 4.67 -16.92
CA ASP A 885 22.44 3.33 -17.14
C ASP A 885 23.49 2.28 -16.76
N ARG A 886 24.76 2.53 -17.10
CA ARG A 886 25.87 1.71 -16.63
C ARG A 886 25.99 1.69 -15.11
N LEU A 887 25.82 2.84 -14.46
CA LEU A 887 25.85 2.92 -13.00
C LEU A 887 24.68 2.18 -12.33
N VAL A 888 23.49 2.18 -12.94
CA VAL A 888 22.37 1.31 -12.51
C VAL A 888 22.78 -0.16 -12.54
N GLU A 889 23.44 -0.63 -13.61
CA GLU A 889 23.92 -2.03 -13.68
C GLU A 889 24.96 -2.34 -12.60
N LEU A 890 25.94 -1.45 -12.39
CA LEU A 890 27.02 -1.64 -11.42
C LEU A 890 26.51 -1.64 -9.97
N MET A 891 25.45 -0.88 -9.69
CA MET A 891 24.79 -0.82 -8.39
C MET A 891 23.67 -1.86 -8.20
N GLY A 892 23.54 -2.78 -9.15
CA GLY A 892 22.77 -4.01 -8.98
C GLY A 892 21.44 -4.09 -9.73
N GLY A 893 21.20 -3.14 -10.63
CA GLY A 893 20.16 -3.21 -11.65
C GLY A 893 18.85 -2.52 -11.27
N PRO A 894 17.88 -2.48 -12.20
CA PRO A 894 16.67 -1.67 -12.10
C PRO A 894 15.69 -2.09 -11.00
N GLN A 895 15.89 -3.27 -10.40
CA GLN A 895 15.10 -3.76 -9.26
C GLN A 895 15.57 -3.13 -7.93
N ILE A 896 16.82 -2.67 -7.87
CA ILE A 896 17.45 -2.13 -6.65
C ILE A 896 17.52 -0.60 -6.71
N VAL A 897 17.75 -0.06 -7.90
CA VAL A 897 17.99 1.37 -8.11
C VAL A 897 17.31 1.86 -9.40
N SER A 898 17.05 3.16 -9.49
CA SER A 898 16.64 3.84 -10.72
C SER A 898 17.57 5.02 -11.00
N SER A 899 17.91 5.27 -12.26
CA SER A 899 18.72 6.43 -12.66
C SER A 899 18.08 7.75 -12.24
N THR A 900 18.88 8.73 -11.83
CA THR A 900 18.41 10.10 -11.58
C THR A 900 19.38 11.15 -12.12
N CYS A 901 18.84 12.31 -12.49
CA CYS A 901 19.61 13.49 -12.88
C CYS A 901 19.56 14.62 -11.83
N GLN A 902 18.88 14.41 -10.70
CA GLN A 902 18.53 15.46 -9.72
C GLN A 902 18.85 15.05 -8.30
N SER A 903 19.04 16.04 -7.42
CA SER A 903 19.30 15.80 -6.00
C SER A 903 18.03 15.30 -5.29
N LEU A 904 16.89 15.96 -5.57
CA LEU A 904 15.60 15.50 -5.08
C LEU A 904 15.17 14.21 -5.81
N PRO A 905 14.74 13.16 -5.07
CA PRO A 905 14.23 11.94 -5.68
C PRO A 905 12.88 12.17 -6.36
N LYS A 906 12.57 11.35 -7.38
CA LYS A 906 11.27 11.35 -8.04
C LYS A 906 10.16 11.10 -7.00
N GLY A 907 9.04 11.82 -7.11
CA GLY A 907 7.94 11.75 -6.13
C GLY A 907 8.12 12.65 -4.91
N PHE A 908 9.30 13.27 -4.71
CA PHE A 908 9.54 14.09 -3.53
C PHE A 908 9.02 15.54 -3.70
N PRO A 909 8.60 16.24 -2.63
CA PRO A 909 8.18 17.63 -2.73
C PRO A 909 9.26 18.51 -3.38
N GLY A 910 8.86 19.35 -4.34
CA GLY A 910 9.78 20.21 -5.09
C GLY A 910 10.48 19.55 -6.29
N TYR A 911 10.41 18.22 -6.44
CA TYR A 911 10.93 17.53 -7.63
C TYR A 911 10.21 17.99 -8.91
N ARG A 912 10.99 18.29 -9.95
CA ARG A 912 10.51 18.62 -11.29
C ARG A 912 11.50 18.08 -12.30
N SER A 913 11.07 17.16 -13.17
CA SER A 913 11.94 16.49 -14.14
C SER A 913 12.89 17.48 -14.84
N TYR A 914 14.19 17.24 -14.65
CA TYR A 914 15.25 18.08 -15.15
C TYR A 914 16.53 17.28 -15.35
N CYS A 915 16.99 17.16 -16.60
CA CYS A 915 18.23 16.46 -16.93
C CYS A 915 19.03 17.24 -17.99
N PRO A 916 19.79 18.28 -17.59
CA PRO A 916 20.49 19.14 -18.55
C PRO A 916 21.77 18.49 -19.12
N TYR A 917 22.40 17.59 -18.37
CA TYR A 917 23.66 16.96 -18.75
C TYR A 917 23.48 15.62 -19.44
N THR A 918 22.73 15.62 -20.54
CA THR A 918 22.51 14.44 -21.38
C THR A 918 22.72 14.80 -22.85
N ARG A 919 22.88 13.80 -23.72
CA ARG A 919 23.15 13.96 -25.15
C ARG A 919 22.15 14.88 -25.87
N GLN A 920 20.87 14.82 -25.52
CA GLN A 920 19.82 15.67 -26.09
C GLN A 920 18.83 16.06 -24.98
N PRO A 921 19.03 17.21 -24.30
CA PRO A 921 18.14 17.63 -23.23
C PRO A 921 16.76 18.01 -23.81
N GLY A 922 15.73 17.27 -23.39
CA GLY A 922 14.33 17.48 -23.76
C GLY A 922 13.53 18.27 -22.72
N ALA A 923 12.35 18.76 -23.13
CA ALA A 923 11.41 19.43 -22.21
C ALA A 923 10.77 18.47 -21.18
N ASP A 924 10.82 17.17 -21.44
CA ASP A 924 10.43 16.09 -20.53
C ASP A 924 11.45 15.84 -19.41
N GLY A 925 12.69 16.36 -19.55
CA GLY A 925 13.74 16.23 -18.55
C GLY A 925 14.26 14.80 -18.38
N MET A 926 14.12 13.95 -19.41
CA MET A 926 14.52 12.55 -19.36
C MET A 926 16.00 12.35 -19.72
N TRP A 927 16.63 11.33 -19.12
CA TRP A 927 17.98 10.89 -19.46
C TRP A 927 18.00 10.21 -20.85
N GLN A 928 18.93 10.60 -21.72
CA GLN A 928 19.07 10.08 -23.09
C GLN A 928 20.49 9.54 -23.41
N GLY A 929 21.32 9.35 -22.38
CA GLY A 929 22.70 8.87 -22.49
C GLY A 929 23.76 9.97 -22.34
N PRO A 930 25.05 9.56 -22.20
CA PRO A 930 26.17 10.48 -21.99
C PRO A 930 26.57 11.24 -23.27
N ASP A 931 27.20 12.41 -23.10
CA ASP A 931 27.79 13.23 -24.16
C ASP A 931 29.31 13.42 -23.94
N LEU A 932 30.07 12.40 -24.33
CA LEU A 932 31.53 12.40 -24.21
C LEU A 932 32.20 13.46 -25.09
N ALA A 933 31.59 13.84 -26.22
CA ALA A 933 32.14 14.86 -27.10
C ALA A 933 32.08 16.23 -26.43
N ARG A 934 30.94 16.58 -25.82
CA ARG A 934 30.78 17.80 -25.05
C ARG A 934 31.68 17.81 -23.82
N ALA A 935 31.78 16.70 -23.10
CA ALA A 935 32.66 16.57 -21.95
C ALA A 935 34.13 16.85 -22.29
N ARG A 936 34.67 16.18 -23.31
CA ARG A 936 36.07 16.38 -23.77
C ARG A 936 36.33 17.82 -24.21
N LYS A 937 35.36 18.46 -24.86
CA LYS A 937 35.45 19.88 -25.24
C LYS A 937 35.57 20.78 -24.00
N LEU A 938 34.72 20.59 -23.00
CA LEU A 938 34.75 21.40 -21.77
C LEU A 938 36.07 21.23 -20.98
N ILE A 939 36.64 20.03 -20.97
CA ILE A 939 37.95 19.75 -20.33
C ILE A 939 39.11 20.37 -21.12
N ALA A 940 39.04 20.36 -22.46
CA ALA A 940 40.02 21.07 -23.26
C ALA A 940 39.97 22.59 -22.99
N GLU A 941 38.75 23.15 -22.90
CA GLU A 941 38.53 24.57 -22.60
C GLU A 941 38.92 24.96 -21.17
N SER A 942 38.87 24.04 -20.20
CA SER A 942 39.31 24.29 -18.82
C SER A 942 40.82 24.34 -18.68
N GLY A 943 41.58 23.70 -19.59
CA GLY A 943 43.03 23.61 -19.51
C GLY A 943 43.54 22.73 -18.37
N THR A 944 42.69 21.87 -17.80
CA THR A 944 43.02 21.06 -16.61
C THR A 944 43.44 19.62 -16.92
N ARG A 945 43.54 19.25 -18.20
CA ARG A 945 43.97 17.91 -18.63
C ARG A 945 45.34 17.55 -18.02
N GLY A 946 45.48 16.32 -17.54
CA GLY A 946 46.69 15.79 -16.89
C GLY A 946 46.81 16.07 -15.38
N MET A 947 45.90 16.86 -14.81
CA MET A 947 45.81 17.04 -13.36
C MET A 947 45.41 15.73 -12.66
N THR A 948 45.79 15.61 -11.38
CA THR A 948 45.44 14.46 -10.53
C THR A 948 44.07 14.64 -9.90
N VAL A 949 43.27 13.57 -9.86
CA VAL A 949 41.93 13.59 -9.28
C VAL A 949 41.74 12.39 -8.33
N GLY A 950 41.52 12.66 -7.04
CA GLY A 950 41.18 11.65 -6.05
C GLY A 950 39.68 11.38 -5.97
N VAL A 951 39.29 10.11 -6.14
CA VAL A 951 37.92 9.60 -5.97
C VAL A 951 37.84 8.84 -4.65
N TRP A 952 36.99 9.28 -3.73
CA TRP A 952 36.94 8.78 -2.35
C TRP A 952 35.66 7.99 -2.09
N THR A 953 35.80 6.75 -1.62
CA THR A 953 34.66 5.87 -1.28
C THR A 953 34.93 5.01 -0.05
N TRP A 954 33.90 4.38 0.51
CA TRP A 954 34.03 3.37 1.58
C TRP A 954 34.00 1.93 1.02
N ARG A 955 34.06 0.92 1.89
CA ARG A 955 34.35 -0.48 1.48
C ARG A 955 33.18 -1.24 0.83
N MET A 956 31.99 -0.65 0.78
CA MET A 956 30.80 -1.28 0.18
C MET A 956 31.07 -1.66 -1.30
N GLU A 957 30.63 -2.86 -1.71
CA GLU A 957 30.95 -3.38 -3.04
C GLU A 957 30.39 -2.51 -4.18
N SER A 958 29.14 -2.07 -4.07
CA SER A 958 28.49 -1.22 -5.07
C SER A 958 29.16 0.15 -5.19
N SER A 959 29.52 0.78 -4.06
CA SER A 959 30.22 2.07 -4.05
C SER A 959 31.61 1.96 -4.69
N ARG A 960 32.36 0.88 -4.39
CA ARG A 960 33.67 0.63 -5.00
C ARG A 960 33.58 0.42 -6.51
N ARG A 961 32.56 -0.29 -7.00
CA ARG A 961 32.34 -0.48 -8.45
C ARG A 961 32.00 0.84 -9.15
N ALA A 962 31.15 1.66 -8.55
CA ALA A 962 30.81 2.98 -9.06
C ALA A 962 32.03 3.92 -9.09
N ALA A 963 32.81 3.94 -8.00
CA ALA A 963 34.01 4.76 -7.90
C ALA A 963 35.12 4.30 -8.87
N ALA A 964 35.29 2.99 -9.09
CA ALA A 964 36.22 2.46 -10.09
C ALA A 964 35.80 2.89 -11.51
N TYR A 965 34.51 2.82 -11.84
CA TYR A 965 33.99 3.35 -13.11
C TYR A 965 34.32 4.84 -13.30
N LEU A 966 34.23 5.65 -12.24
CA LEU A 966 34.58 7.07 -12.32
C LEU A 966 36.07 7.31 -12.51
N VAL A 967 36.93 6.48 -11.91
CA VAL A 967 38.38 6.53 -12.16
C VAL A 967 38.69 6.26 -13.63
N ASP A 968 38.15 5.17 -14.18
CA ASP A 968 38.32 4.83 -15.60
C ASP A 968 37.81 5.96 -16.51
N LEU A 969 36.64 6.53 -16.20
CA LEU A 969 36.07 7.64 -16.94
C LEU A 969 36.95 8.90 -16.88
N LEU A 970 37.49 9.24 -15.72
CA LEU A 970 38.35 10.41 -15.54
C LEU A 970 39.68 10.24 -16.27
N ASP A 971 40.26 9.04 -16.27
CA ASP A 971 41.46 8.72 -17.06
C ASP A 971 41.18 8.85 -18.57
N ASP A 972 40.04 8.35 -19.05
CA ASP A 972 39.59 8.51 -20.44
C ASP A 972 39.33 9.96 -20.85
N LEU A 973 38.95 10.79 -19.89
CA LEU A 973 38.80 12.24 -20.04
C LEU A 973 40.14 12.99 -19.98
N GLY A 974 41.23 12.28 -19.65
CA GLY A 974 42.60 12.78 -19.68
C GLY A 974 43.13 13.30 -18.34
N TYR A 975 42.52 12.92 -17.22
CA TYR A 975 43.08 13.14 -15.88
C TYR A 975 43.99 11.98 -15.46
N ARG A 976 44.62 12.11 -14.28
CA ARG A 976 45.29 11.01 -13.58
C ARG A 976 44.51 10.69 -12.32
N ALA A 977 43.56 9.77 -12.40
CA ALA A 977 42.63 9.50 -11.31
C ALA A 977 43.18 8.46 -10.31
N THR A 978 42.91 8.66 -9.02
CA THR A 978 43.31 7.74 -7.94
C THR A 978 42.12 7.37 -7.07
N LEU A 979 41.90 6.07 -6.85
CA LEU A 979 40.85 5.57 -5.97
C LEU A 979 41.33 5.50 -4.50
N HIS A 980 40.61 6.17 -3.61
CA HIS A 980 40.81 6.10 -2.16
C HIS A 980 39.66 5.32 -1.51
N VAL A 981 39.94 4.11 -1.01
CA VAL A 981 38.96 3.27 -0.31
C VAL A 981 39.26 3.24 1.18
N LEU A 982 38.37 3.79 2.01
CA LEU A 982 38.51 3.81 3.46
C LEU A 982 37.51 2.88 4.17
N PRO A 983 37.82 2.38 5.37
CA PRO A 983 36.82 1.77 6.25
C PRO A 983 35.68 2.75 6.61
N ASP A 984 34.44 2.27 6.71
CA ASP A 984 33.23 3.08 6.95
C ASP A 984 33.32 3.97 8.20
N ASP A 985 33.93 3.46 9.29
CA ASP A 985 34.14 4.18 10.56
C ASP A 985 35.12 5.36 10.46
N ARG A 986 35.98 5.35 9.44
CA ARG A 986 36.95 6.43 9.17
C ARG A 986 36.59 7.29 7.98
N TYR A 987 35.78 6.79 7.06
CA TYR A 987 35.45 7.46 5.81
C TYR A 987 34.87 8.85 6.06
N TRP A 988 33.76 8.93 6.79
CA TRP A 988 33.03 10.18 7.04
C TRP A 988 33.88 11.24 7.74
N ASN A 989 34.66 10.83 8.74
CA ASN A 989 35.56 11.74 9.44
C ASN A 989 36.68 12.27 8.55
N THR A 990 37.16 11.45 7.61
CA THR A 990 38.27 11.82 6.72
C THR A 990 37.82 12.77 5.63
N VAL A 991 36.70 12.48 4.96
CA VAL A 991 36.15 13.34 3.91
C VAL A 991 35.49 14.59 4.48
N GLY A 992 35.05 14.54 5.75
CA GLY A 992 34.48 15.67 6.49
C GLY A 992 35.49 16.66 7.07
N ASP A 993 36.78 16.35 6.98
CA ASP A 993 37.84 17.29 7.34
C ASP A 993 38.26 18.06 6.08
N SER A 994 37.96 19.36 6.02
CA SER A 994 38.30 20.21 4.87
C SER A 994 39.81 20.25 4.60
N ARG A 995 40.66 19.88 5.57
CA ARG A 995 42.12 19.78 5.37
C ARG A 995 42.52 18.59 4.52
N THR A 996 41.68 17.55 4.43
CA THR A 996 41.90 16.39 3.54
C THR A 996 41.80 16.80 2.07
N ARG A 997 41.05 17.87 1.75
CA ARG A 997 40.85 18.37 0.37
C ARG A 997 40.36 17.26 -0.59
N ALA A 998 39.45 16.41 -0.12
CA ALA A 998 38.86 15.35 -0.93
C ALA A 998 38.14 15.97 -2.16
N GLN A 999 38.43 15.48 -3.37
CA GLN A 999 37.99 16.09 -4.63
C GLN A 999 36.62 15.57 -5.10
N LEU A 1000 36.48 14.24 -5.17
CA LEU A 1000 35.22 13.53 -5.44
C LEU A 1000 34.88 12.63 -4.25
N VAL A 1001 33.69 12.80 -3.69
CA VAL A 1001 33.22 12.09 -2.49
C VAL A 1001 31.92 11.37 -2.82
N PHE A 1002 31.95 10.03 -2.79
CA PHE A 1002 30.78 9.18 -2.98
C PHE A 1002 29.92 9.20 -1.73
N GLN A 1003 28.62 9.47 -1.87
CA GLN A 1003 27.68 9.48 -0.73
C GLN A 1003 26.24 9.18 -1.18
N GLY A 1004 25.37 8.95 -0.20
CA GLY A 1004 23.94 9.07 -0.39
C GLY A 1004 23.25 9.77 0.77
N TRP A 1005 22.05 10.27 0.50
CA TRP A 1005 21.21 10.96 1.47
C TRP A 1005 19.78 10.44 1.41
N SER A 1006 19.24 10.13 2.59
CA SER A 1006 17.81 9.96 2.82
C SER A 1006 17.35 11.13 3.68
N PRO A 1007 16.18 11.74 3.40
CA PRO A 1007 15.66 12.79 4.26
C PRO A 1007 15.33 12.22 5.65
N ASP A 1008 15.75 12.92 6.71
CA ASP A 1008 15.41 12.57 8.10
C ASP A 1008 13.88 12.60 8.33
N TYR A 1009 13.22 13.54 7.66
CA TYR A 1009 11.77 13.65 7.55
C TYR A 1009 11.42 14.22 6.18
N PRO A 1010 10.22 13.97 5.61
CA PRO A 1010 9.90 14.30 4.22
C PRO A 1010 9.75 15.82 3.88
N SER A 1011 10.84 16.57 4.03
CA SER A 1011 10.99 17.97 3.63
C SER A 1011 12.21 18.13 2.71
N SER A 1012 12.02 18.89 1.62
CA SER A 1012 13.07 19.24 0.65
C SER A 1012 14.25 19.97 1.28
N GLY A 1013 14.03 20.70 2.37
CA GLY A 1013 15.11 21.43 3.05
C GLY A 1013 16.23 20.51 3.56
N THR A 1014 15.92 19.27 3.92
CA THR A 1014 16.90 18.30 4.43
C THR A 1014 17.99 17.95 3.43
N PHE A 1015 17.72 18.03 2.12
CA PHE A 1015 18.70 17.76 1.07
C PHE A 1015 19.71 18.90 0.86
N PHE A 1016 19.37 20.12 1.29
CA PHE A 1016 20.14 21.31 0.93
C PHE A 1016 20.73 22.03 2.15
N THR A 1017 19.96 22.15 3.23
CA THR A 1017 20.37 22.92 4.42
C THR A 1017 21.61 22.34 5.10
N PRO A 1018 21.66 21.07 5.52
CA PRO A 1018 22.89 20.55 6.13
C PRO A 1018 24.02 20.33 5.13
N LEU A 1019 23.72 20.14 3.84
CA LEU A 1019 24.68 19.59 2.87
C LEU A 1019 25.28 20.61 1.90
N LEU A 1020 24.67 21.79 1.72
CA LEU A 1020 25.12 22.77 0.72
C LEU A 1020 25.08 24.24 1.18
N THR A 1021 24.43 24.59 2.29
CA THR A 1021 24.50 25.97 2.79
C THR A 1021 25.82 26.25 3.51
N CYS A 1022 26.10 27.53 3.75
CA CYS A 1022 27.29 27.92 4.51
C CYS A 1022 27.25 27.41 5.96
N ASP A 1023 26.07 27.23 6.56
CA ASP A 1023 25.93 26.70 7.92
C ASP A 1023 26.46 25.27 8.05
N GLY A 1024 26.30 24.46 7.00
CA GLY A 1024 26.80 23.09 6.92
C GLY A 1024 28.30 22.97 6.62
N PHE A 1025 28.97 24.08 6.28
CA PHE A 1025 30.40 24.11 5.99
C PHE A 1025 31.21 24.58 7.21
N LYS A 1026 32.04 23.68 7.77
CA LYS A 1026 32.88 23.95 8.94
C LYS A 1026 34.38 23.89 8.58
N PRO A 1027 34.97 24.98 8.07
CA PRO A 1027 36.37 24.98 7.61
C PRO A 1027 37.35 24.79 8.78
N ALA A 1028 38.28 23.85 8.60
CA ALA A 1028 39.38 23.57 9.54
C ALA A 1028 38.96 23.20 10.98
N ASP A 1029 37.70 22.77 11.17
CA ASP A 1029 37.10 22.44 12.46
C ASP A 1029 36.81 20.92 12.57
N GLY A 1030 37.85 20.11 12.38
CA GLY A 1030 37.77 18.64 12.49
C GLY A 1030 36.79 17.98 11.49
N PRO A 1031 36.28 16.76 11.75
CA PRO A 1031 35.34 16.03 10.88
C PRO A 1031 33.92 16.64 10.79
N GLY A 1032 33.74 17.91 11.16
CA GLY A 1032 32.44 18.51 11.43
C GLY A 1032 31.66 19.00 10.21
N THR A 1033 32.19 18.92 8.99
CA THR A 1033 31.46 19.37 7.78
C THR A 1033 30.57 18.24 7.23
N LEU A 1034 29.28 18.53 7.05
CA LEU A 1034 28.36 17.70 6.27
C LEU A 1034 28.27 18.19 4.80
N ASN A 1035 28.77 19.39 4.54
CA ASN A 1035 28.89 19.97 3.21
C ASN A 1035 30.25 19.60 2.58
N TYR A 1036 30.33 18.40 2.01
CA TYR A 1036 31.54 17.89 1.35
C TYR A 1036 31.87 18.58 0.03
N ALA A 1037 30.94 19.38 -0.51
CA ALA A 1037 31.20 20.22 -1.68
C ALA A 1037 32.04 21.45 -1.31
N GLU A 1038 32.18 21.74 -0.01
CA GLU A 1038 32.72 22.99 0.55
C GLU A 1038 32.10 24.23 -0.09
N TYR A 1039 30.85 24.10 -0.56
CA TYR A 1039 30.11 25.15 -1.23
C TYR A 1039 29.56 26.11 -0.18
N CYS A 1040 29.77 27.41 -0.37
CA CYS A 1040 29.17 28.42 0.49
C CYS A 1040 28.88 29.66 -0.35
N SER A 1041 27.59 29.94 -0.53
CA SER A 1041 27.10 31.02 -1.37
C SER A 1041 25.97 31.75 -0.65
N PRO A 1042 26.17 33.01 -0.22
CA PRO A 1042 25.12 33.79 0.44
C PRO A 1042 23.85 33.95 -0.41
N SER A 1043 24.00 33.88 -1.75
CA SER A 1043 22.86 33.92 -2.67
C SER A 1043 22.06 32.61 -2.69
N PHE A 1044 22.72 31.47 -2.49
CA PHE A 1044 22.06 30.17 -2.36
C PHE A 1044 21.36 30.06 -1.01
N ASP A 1045 22.04 30.45 0.07
CA ASP A 1045 21.48 30.46 1.43
C ASP A 1045 20.22 31.32 1.52
N ARG A 1046 20.22 32.55 0.97
CA ARG A 1046 19.01 33.38 0.90
C ARG A 1046 17.85 32.70 0.17
N LEU A 1047 18.14 31.92 -0.88
CA LEU A 1047 17.12 31.21 -1.64
C LEU A 1047 16.54 30.06 -0.81
N VAL A 1048 17.39 29.30 -0.11
CA VAL A 1048 17.02 28.25 0.84
C VAL A 1048 16.17 28.83 1.99
N ASP A 1049 16.60 29.93 2.61
CA ASP A 1049 15.87 30.61 3.67
C ASP A 1049 14.48 31.07 3.21
N THR A 1050 14.40 31.61 1.98
CA THR A 1050 13.13 32.04 1.38
C THR A 1050 12.21 30.83 1.14
N ALA A 1051 12.76 29.68 0.70
CA ALA A 1051 12.01 28.45 0.50
C ALA A 1051 11.44 27.92 1.83
N GLN A 1052 12.29 27.82 2.85
CA GLN A 1052 11.90 27.39 4.20
C GLN A 1052 10.85 28.31 4.80
N ALA A 1053 11.03 29.63 4.72
CA ALA A 1053 10.04 30.58 5.24
C ALA A 1053 8.68 30.44 4.54
N ALA A 1054 8.67 30.10 3.25
CA ALA A 1054 7.44 29.88 2.50
C ALA A 1054 6.72 28.59 2.89
N GLU A 1055 7.40 27.55 3.39
CA GLU A 1055 6.78 26.26 3.78
C GLU A 1055 5.62 26.44 4.76
N ARG A 1056 5.65 27.50 5.56
CA ARG A 1056 4.64 27.78 6.58
C ARG A 1056 3.35 28.40 6.05
N PHE A 1057 3.46 29.30 5.08
CA PHE A 1057 2.33 30.17 4.68
C PHE A 1057 1.92 29.97 3.22
N ASP A 1058 2.83 29.45 2.40
CA ASP A 1058 2.63 29.20 0.98
C ASP A 1058 3.45 27.95 0.56
N PRO A 1059 3.00 26.73 0.95
CA PRO A 1059 3.69 25.49 0.61
C PRO A 1059 3.86 25.30 -0.91
N GLY A 1060 2.96 25.84 -1.73
CA GLY A 1060 3.06 25.82 -3.19
C GLY A 1060 4.26 26.62 -3.70
N ARG A 1061 4.43 27.86 -3.22
CA ARG A 1061 5.62 28.67 -3.51
C ARG A 1061 6.89 28.03 -2.94
N ALA A 1062 6.83 27.42 -1.76
CA ALA A 1062 7.97 26.70 -1.19
C ALA A 1062 8.46 25.60 -2.13
N ARG A 1063 7.56 24.76 -2.65
CA ARG A 1063 7.91 23.69 -3.62
C ARG A 1063 8.50 24.24 -4.92
N GLN A 1064 7.98 25.37 -5.43
CA GLN A 1064 8.57 26.04 -6.60
C GLN A 1064 9.98 26.55 -6.31
N LEU A 1065 10.22 27.11 -5.12
CA LEU A 1065 11.54 27.54 -4.67
C LEU A 1065 12.49 26.35 -4.52
N TRP A 1066 12.04 25.25 -3.92
CA TRP A 1066 12.83 24.01 -3.80
C TRP A 1066 13.19 23.42 -5.16
N GLY A 1067 12.26 23.40 -6.14
CA GLY A 1067 12.58 22.99 -7.50
C GLY A 1067 13.60 23.90 -8.20
N ARG A 1068 13.60 25.21 -7.89
CA ARG A 1068 14.64 26.14 -8.37
C ARG A 1068 15.98 25.89 -7.70
N ILE A 1069 15.99 25.57 -6.41
CA ILE A 1069 17.19 25.22 -5.65
C ILE A 1069 17.81 23.94 -6.22
N ASP A 1070 17.02 22.88 -6.37
CA ASP A 1070 17.46 21.62 -6.97
C ASP A 1070 18.04 21.84 -8.37
N ARG A 1071 17.32 22.56 -9.25
CA ARG A 1071 17.82 22.92 -10.58
C ARG A 1071 19.14 23.70 -10.52
N ARG A 1072 19.29 24.63 -9.56
CA ARG A 1072 20.54 25.39 -9.39
C ARG A 1072 21.70 24.49 -8.94
N VAL A 1073 21.47 23.53 -8.06
CA VAL A 1073 22.48 22.54 -7.64
C VAL A 1073 22.97 21.76 -8.85
N ILE A 1074 22.06 21.33 -9.71
CA ILE A 1074 22.39 20.62 -10.96
C ILE A 1074 23.08 21.57 -11.95
N ASP A 1075 22.56 22.77 -12.21
CA ASP A 1075 23.15 23.72 -13.16
C ASP A 1075 24.57 24.15 -12.77
N GLU A 1076 24.84 24.33 -11.48
CA GLU A 1076 26.18 24.61 -10.96
C GLU A 1076 27.07 23.36 -10.86
N ALA A 1077 26.51 22.18 -11.15
CA ALA A 1077 27.13 20.87 -11.05
C ALA A 1077 27.84 20.71 -9.70
N LEU A 1078 27.14 21.03 -8.61
CA LEU A 1078 27.68 20.85 -7.25
C LEU A 1078 27.69 19.37 -6.87
N TRP A 1079 26.62 18.67 -7.28
CA TRP A 1079 26.48 17.23 -7.16
C TRP A 1079 26.40 16.60 -8.54
N LEU A 1080 26.81 15.34 -8.60
CA LEU A 1080 26.55 14.41 -9.69
C LEU A 1080 25.58 13.35 -9.16
N PRO A 1081 24.26 13.53 -9.32
CA PRO A 1081 23.30 12.49 -8.96
C PRO A 1081 23.43 11.30 -9.90
N VAL A 1082 23.37 10.10 -9.31
CA VAL A 1082 23.59 8.85 -10.01
C VAL A 1082 22.32 8.01 -10.04
N VAL A 1083 21.83 7.61 -8.87
CA VAL A 1083 20.62 6.79 -8.74
C VAL A 1083 19.79 7.15 -7.51
N ASN A 1084 18.49 6.82 -7.56
CA ASN A 1084 17.66 6.64 -6.38
C ASN A 1084 17.58 5.15 -6.01
N PHE A 1085 17.70 4.83 -4.72
CA PHE A 1085 17.47 3.46 -4.26
C PHE A 1085 15.98 3.13 -4.24
N LYS A 1086 15.68 1.85 -4.36
CA LYS A 1086 14.36 1.27 -4.14
C LYS A 1086 14.39 0.44 -2.86
N GLN A 1087 13.28 0.44 -2.14
CA GLN A 1087 13.07 -0.51 -1.05
C GLN A 1087 12.70 -1.87 -1.65
N VAL A 1088 13.41 -2.92 -1.24
CA VAL A 1088 13.15 -4.28 -1.71
C VAL A 1088 12.83 -5.16 -0.51
N SER A 1089 11.65 -5.77 -0.51
CA SER A 1089 11.19 -6.66 0.55
C SER A 1089 10.75 -8.01 -0.01
N PHE A 1090 10.92 -9.07 0.76
CA PHE A 1090 10.46 -10.41 0.40
C PHE A 1090 9.54 -10.97 1.49
N THR A 1091 8.40 -11.51 1.09
CA THR A 1091 7.33 -11.93 2.01
C THR A 1091 7.11 -13.44 1.98
N SER A 1092 6.68 -14.03 3.10
CA SER A 1092 6.25 -15.44 3.16
C SER A 1092 4.87 -15.61 2.54
N THR A 1093 4.48 -16.84 2.22
CA THR A 1093 3.13 -17.15 1.74
C THR A 1093 2.05 -17.02 2.83
N ARG A 1094 2.46 -16.92 4.11
CA ARG A 1094 1.57 -16.73 5.26
C ARG A 1094 1.29 -15.26 5.55
N LEU A 1095 2.19 -14.37 5.11
CA LEU A 1095 2.06 -12.93 5.34
C LEU A 1095 1.02 -12.36 4.39
N GLY A 1096 0.09 -11.59 4.95
CA GLY A 1096 -0.89 -10.81 4.20
C GLY A 1096 -0.82 -9.32 4.54
N ASN A 1097 -1.47 -8.52 3.68
CA ASN A 1097 -1.55 -7.06 3.79
C ASN A 1097 -0.19 -6.35 3.82
N TYR A 1098 0.77 -6.79 3.00
CA TYR A 1098 2.01 -6.04 2.81
C TYR A 1098 1.69 -4.66 2.22
N GLN A 1099 2.12 -3.61 2.91
CA GLN A 1099 2.03 -2.22 2.49
C GLN A 1099 3.35 -1.54 2.85
N ALA A 1100 3.82 -0.61 2.02
CA ALA A 1100 5.02 0.17 2.28
C ALA A 1100 4.84 1.62 1.82
N THR A 1101 5.59 2.52 2.44
CA THR A 1101 5.68 3.93 2.05
C THR A 1101 7.08 4.25 1.53
N PRO A 1102 7.24 5.09 0.49
CA PRO A 1102 8.55 5.50 0.00
C PRO A 1102 9.45 6.17 1.05
N ALA A 1103 8.84 6.85 2.02
CA ALA A 1103 9.54 7.55 3.10
C ALA A 1103 9.99 6.61 4.23
N PHE A 1104 9.11 5.74 4.72
CA PHE A 1104 9.32 5.02 5.99
C PHE A 1104 9.45 3.50 5.83
N GLY A 1105 9.16 2.95 4.65
CA GLY A 1105 9.24 1.52 4.40
C GLY A 1105 7.96 0.77 4.78
N PRO A 1106 8.07 -0.55 5.04
CA PRO A 1106 6.93 -1.42 5.28
C PRO A 1106 6.15 -1.07 6.55
N ILE A 1107 4.81 -1.02 6.48
CA ILE A 1107 3.94 -0.73 7.64
C ILE A 1107 3.70 -2.02 8.43
N VAL A 1108 4.71 -2.43 9.22
CA VAL A 1108 4.75 -3.75 9.89
C VAL A 1108 3.58 -4.00 10.84
N SER A 1109 3.03 -2.95 11.47
CA SER A 1109 1.89 -3.08 12.38
C SER A 1109 0.62 -3.50 11.66
N GLN A 1110 0.49 -3.24 10.35
CA GLN A 1110 -0.71 -3.54 9.56
C GLN A 1110 -0.60 -4.84 8.75
N MET A 1111 0.47 -5.61 8.92
CA MET A 1111 0.60 -6.93 8.30
C MET A 1111 0.03 -8.01 9.21
N TRP A 1112 -0.43 -9.11 8.65
CA TRP A 1112 -0.86 -10.27 9.45
C TRP A 1112 -0.21 -11.56 8.95
N VAL A 1113 -0.18 -12.57 9.82
CA VAL A 1113 0.38 -13.89 9.52
C VAL A 1113 -0.71 -14.93 9.73
N ARG A 1114 -0.92 -15.80 8.74
CA ARG A 1114 -1.85 -16.95 8.82
C ARG A 1114 -1.37 -18.03 9.76
#